data_AF-A0A971B7L2-F1
#
_entry.id   AF-A0A971B7L2-F1
#
_cell.length_a   1.000
_cell.length_b   1.000
_cell.length_c   1.000
_cell.angle_alpha   90.00
_cell.angle_beta   90.00
_cell.angle_gamma   90.00
#
_symmetry.space_group_name_H-M   'P 1'
#
loop_
_entity.id
_entity.type
_entity.pdbx_description
1 polymer ?
#
loop_
_entity_poly.entity_id
_entity_poly.type
_entity_poly.pdbx_seq_one_letter_code
_entity_poly.pdbx_strand_id
1 'polypeptide(L)'
;MFSSPLRRAITRGMKPDGDLADELRKLGDYSIRSKKDAKAICEALSALPTERSSGKSLFSSPLYALTSLFQDVDGCDVPAFEVLSREGLPQLIRVFDERFRTGNEDDADNLLFVLKILAMYGSREGAEKVVEAARRPLDPEAYMWHVILALVSGGHPQRDYVFRALADPLPSGFLAVAFLDSANGAAIDGGLQEHPFDSQAGWNRLQSWLEDSDPDHASYAHSATAALPFISNPARDQLLALAMEHSDTGVQMEAAWAAGKLGREGGMKVLARFCLDVSHSDVAQRYLAELNREDLVPAEAKAPAFRAKAEFARWLAHPNELGRPPDELEIVDHRQLAWPPERQLQPFWLIRYRLRDRTGLEEDDVDCGLVGSTTWCFFSYKMHQRPPEDAYAIHCYWEMEHADLIDENEVTDASEYAGLLGQWQGAPIESPTITRVAELSPKLQTAGRFVALASARQDGQDGWVVLDGPRSTWYLKSEQPDETHESVVLRIHVGRQLLGFQDPPDRKKHLVTDRPYRSPQDYIAAYEKLLSEASESAAERQKELLGSWSLLARHFDGYVDALVEVDGDNKSDTVIRVYGRFLELAATADRSIRDEAYGSHSVLGENFDKYVDALVSRERFADVVESIETFAPHWDHNLGYGRLGSAAFKAGNRKIAEPFLLKVREGRESYHRSEEMSMLAEIWHERGDVEKARELLADCLRKLVLAIKESKYNSDRKMFAEEFRHHRLTYLRLFPQGEKELAELGIPTEPL
;
A
#
# COMPACT_ATOMS: atom_id res chain seq x y z
N MET A 1 27.38 -39.74 12.58
CA MET A 1 27.45 -38.31 12.96
C MET A 1 26.43 -37.57 12.11
N PHE A 2 25.34 -37.08 12.70
CA PHE A 2 24.18 -36.56 11.95
C PHE A 2 24.54 -35.24 11.22
N SER A 3 24.22 -35.16 9.92
CA SER A 3 24.34 -33.92 9.13
C SER A 3 23.33 -32.89 9.64
N SER A 4 23.68 -31.61 9.73
CA SER A 4 22.76 -30.54 10.18
C SER A 4 21.60 -30.34 9.19
N PRO A 5 20.47 -29.73 9.60
CA PRO A 5 19.38 -29.39 8.70
C PRO A 5 19.84 -28.62 7.46
N LEU A 6 20.67 -27.58 7.64
CA LEU A 6 21.23 -26.79 6.55
C LEU A 6 22.04 -27.64 5.57
N ARG A 7 22.98 -28.45 6.08
CA ARG A 7 23.81 -29.30 5.23
C ARG A 7 22.97 -30.30 4.42
N ARG A 8 21.89 -30.83 5.01
CA ARG A 8 20.95 -31.71 4.28
C ARG A 8 20.19 -30.94 3.20
N ALA A 9 19.74 -29.73 3.47
CA ALA A 9 19.06 -28.87 2.49
C ALA A 9 19.98 -28.55 1.31
N ILE A 10 21.20 -28.08 1.57
CA ILE A 10 22.22 -27.83 0.53
C ILE A 10 22.48 -29.10 -0.31
N THR A 11 22.66 -30.26 0.36
CA THR A 11 22.89 -31.53 -0.35
C THR A 11 21.71 -31.94 -1.25
N ARG A 12 20.46 -31.65 -0.85
CA ARG A 12 19.29 -31.95 -1.68
C ARG A 12 19.17 -30.96 -2.84
N GLY A 13 19.34 -29.67 -2.56
CA GLY A 13 19.22 -28.59 -3.52
C GLY A 13 20.26 -28.60 -4.63
N MET A 14 21.48 -29.09 -4.35
CA MET A 14 22.58 -29.16 -5.33
C MET A 14 22.53 -30.40 -6.26
N LYS A 15 21.48 -31.23 -6.18
CA LYS A 15 21.30 -32.36 -7.12
C LYS A 15 20.87 -31.86 -8.51
N PRO A 16 21.04 -32.65 -9.59
CA PRO A 16 20.69 -32.24 -10.96
C PRO A 16 19.25 -31.72 -11.18
N ASP A 17 18.28 -32.21 -10.39
CA ASP A 17 16.88 -31.76 -10.40
C ASP A 17 16.48 -31.07 -9.08
N GLY A 18 17.47 -30.68 -8.27
CA GLY A 18 17.25 -30.01 -6.99
C GLY A 18 16.94 -28.53 -7.16
N ASP A 19 16.05 -28.01 -6.32
CA ASP A 19 15.84 -26.58 -6.17
C ASP A 19 16.50 -26.09 -4.88
N LEU A 20 17.71 -25.53 -5.01
CA LEU A 20 18.46 -25.04 -3.87
C LEU A 20 17.76 -23.91 -3.13
N ALA A 21 17.13 -22.99 -3.85
CA ALA A 21 16.46 -21.85 -3.23
C ALA A 21 15.26 -22.31 -2.40
N ASP A 22 14.47 -23.23 -2.94
CA ASP A 22 13.32 -23.81 -2.22
C ASP A 22 13.73 -24.66 -1.01
N GLU A 23 14.77 -25.47 -1.14
CA GLU A 23 15.29 -26.28 -0.04
C GLU A 23 15.83 -25.45 1.12
N LEU A 24 16.48 -24.31 0.83
CA LEU A 24 16.95 -23.38 1.85
C LEU A 24 15.78 -22.60 2.49
N ARG A 25 14.79 -22.16 1.70
CA ARG A 25 13.60 -21.46 2.21
C ARG A 25 12.83 -22.28 3.24
N LYS A 26 12.74 -23.61 3.02
CA LYS A 26 12.09 -24.56 3.94
C LYS A 26 12.75 -24.66 5.32
N LEU A 27 13.95 -24.11 5.51
CA LEU A 27 14.61 -24.10 6.81
C LEU A 27 14.02 -23.07 7.78
N GLY A 28 13.33 -22.03 7.27
CA GLY A 28 12.85 -20.92 8.09
C GLY A 28 14.00 -20.21 8.81
N ASP A 29 13.77 -19.78 10.05
CA ASP A 29 14.75 -19.07 10.88
C ASP A 29 15.85 -20.02 11.38
N TYR A 30 16.90 -20.20 10.57
CA TYR A 30 18.03 -21.07 10.90
C TYR A 30 19.31 -20.27 11.20
N SER A 31 19.69 -20.20 12.47
CA SER A 31 20.92 -19.52 12.93
C SER A 31 22.20 -20.33 12.62
N ILE A 32 23.16 -19.70 11.91
CA ILE A 32 24.41 -20.33 11.48
C ILE A 32 25.53 -20.03 12.48
N ARG A 33 25.94 -21.07 13.22
CA ARG A 33 26.96 -20.96 14.27
C ARG A 33 28.21 -21.81 14.01
N SER A 34 28.06 -22.94 13.31
CA SER A 34 29.10 -23.97 13.26
C SER A 34 30.05 -23.83 12.06
N LYS A 35 31.33 -24.18 12.24
CA LYS A 35 32.31 -24.26 11.12
C LYS A 35 31.85 -25.22 10.02
N LYS A 36 31.10 -26.27 10.36
CA LYS A 36 30.66 -27.29 9.40
C LYS A 36 29.54 -26.77 8.49
N ASP A 37 28.66 -25.94 9.03
CA ASP A 37 27.58 -25.30 8.28
C ASP A 37 28.15 -24.25 7.33
N ALA A 38 29.02 -23.38 7.85
CA ALA A 38 29.74 -22.40 7.03
C ALA A 38 30.54 -23.06 5.88
N LYS A 39 31.25 -24.16 6.14
CA LYS A 39 31.97 -24.90 5.09
C LYS A 39 31.04 -25.43 4.00
N ALA A 40 29.86 -25.93 4.36
CA ALA A 40 28.91 -26.42 3.37
C ALA A 40 28.36 -25.28 2.48
N ILE A 41 28.20 -24.08 3.03
CA ILE A 41 27.85 -22.89 2.25
C ILE A 41 28.99 -22.54 1.28
N CYS A 42 30.24 -22.50 1.75
CA CYS A 42 31.40 -22.23 0.91
C CYS A 42 31.56 -23.26 -0.21
N GLU A 43 31.39 -24.55 0.10
CA GLU A 43 31.42 -25.64 -0.87
C GLU A 43 30.32 -25.47 -1.92
N ALA A 44 29.09 -25.16 -1.50
CA ALA A 44 27.98 -24.93 -2.43
C ALA A 44 28.21 -23.70 -3.34
N LEU A 45 28.70 -22.58 -2.80
CA LEU A 45 29.08 -21.40 -3.57
C LEU A 45 30.21 -21.69 -4.57
N SER A 46 31.19 -22.52 -4.18
CA SER A 46 32.27 -22.92 -5.09
C SER A 46 31.78 -23.75 -6.29
N ALA A 47 30.71 -24.51 -6.10
CA ALA A 47 30.10 -25.37 -7.11
C ALA A 47 29.04 -24.66 -7.97
N LEU A 48 28.63 -23.44 -7.62
CA LEU A 48 27.71 -22.68 -8.45
C LEU A 48 28.34 -22.32 -9.80
N PRO A 49 27.60 -22.50 -10.92
CA PRO A 49 28.03 -22.02 -12.22
C PRO A 49 28.13 -20.50 -12.18
N THR A 50 29.19 -20.00 -12.81
CA THR A 50 29.43 -18.58 -12.90
C THR A 50 28.48 -17.91 -13.91
N GLU A 51 28.06 -18.62 -14.96
CA GLU A 51 27.03 -18.15 -15.89
C GLU A 51 25.61 -18.41 -15.36
N ARG A 52 24.67 -17.52 -15.69
CA ARG A 52 23.26 -17.65 -15.30
C ARG A 52 22.53 -18.65 -16.21
N SER A 53 21.67 -19.48 -15.62
CA SER A 53 20.63 -20.22 -16.34
C SER A 53 19.46 -19.29 -16.64
N SER A 54 19.01 -19.19 -17.89
CA SER A 54 17.89 -18.32 -18.28
C SER A 54 16.58 -18.69 -17.55
N GLY A 55 15.78 -17.68 -17.16
CA GLY A 55 14.37 -17.85 -16.80
C GLY A 55 13.99 -18.00 -15.31
N LYS A 56 14.85 -17.64 -14.34
CA LYS A 56 14.49 -17.66 -12.90
C LYS A 56 14.46 -16.26 -12.28
N SER A 57 13.40 -15.99 -11.49
CA SER A 57 13.19 -14.80 -10.65
C SER A 57 14.26 -14.63 -9.55
N LEU A 58 14.43 -13.41 -9.02
CA LEU A 58 15.41 -13.07 -7.98
C LEU A 58 15.36 -14.02 -6.77
N PHE A 59 14.16 -14.28 -6.23
CA PHE A 59 13.94 -15.12 -5.04
C PHE A 59 14.05 -16.62 -5.30
N SER A 60 14.26 -17.03 -6.55
CA SER A 60 14.56 -18.42 -6.94
C SER A 60 16.00 -18.60 -7.44
N SER A 61 16.85 -17.57 -7.30
CA SER A 61 18.27 -17.61 -7.62
C SER A 61 19.06 -18.41 -6.56
N PRO A 62 19.78 -19.48 -6.96
CA PRO A 62 20.69 -20.19 -6.05
C PRO A 62 21.78 -19.30 -5.45
N LEU A 63 22.23 -18.28 -6.21
CA LEU A 63 23.20 -17.30 -5.74
C LEU A 63 22.61 -16.44 -4.62
N TYR A 64 21.40 -15.90 -4.82
CA TYR A 64 20.72 -15.12 -3.79
C TYR A 64 20.49 -15.95 -2.51
N ALA A 65 20.01 -17.18 -2.66
CA ALA A 65 19.70 -18.06 -1.54
C ALA A 65 20.94 -18.39 -0.69
N LEU A 66 22.08 -18.73 -1.32
CA LEU A 66 23.32 -18.99 -0.58
C LEU A 66 23.94 -17.72 0.00
N THR A 67 23.86 -16.59 -0.71
CA THR A 67 24.39 -15.31 -0.26
C THR A 67 23.59 -14.80 0.96
N SER A 68 22.28 -15.03 0.99
CA SER A 68 21.41 -14.61 2.09
C SER A 68 21.79 -15.22 3.43
N LEU A 69 22.30 -16.45 3.42
CA LEU A 69 22.76 -17.17 4.62
C LEU A 69 23.91 -16.45 5.35
N PHE A 70 24.63 -15.53 4.69
CA PHE A 70 25.66 -14.74 5.36
C PHE A 70 25.07 -13.76 6.40
N GLN A 71 23.79 -13.42 6.29
CA GLN A 71 23.08 -12.58 7.26
C GLN A 71 22.60 -13.37 8.49
N ASP A 72 22.44 -14.69 8.36
CA ASP A 72 21.92 -15.55 9.44
C ASP A 72 23.02 -16.04 10.41
N VAL A 73 24.21 -15.45 10.33
CA VAL A 73 25.34 -15.74 11.22
C VAL A 73 25.13 -15.04 12.55
N ASP A 74 25.20 -15.79 13.64
CA ASP A 74 24.93 -15.30 15.00
C ASP A 74 26.10 -14.48 15.58
N GLY A 75 26.44 -13.36 14.94
CA GLY A 75 27.50 -12.46 15.37
C GLY A 75 28.90 -12.79 14.83
N CYS A 76 29.86 -11.90 15.10
CA CYS A 76 31.25 -12.05 14.63
C CYS A 76 32.10 -13.00 15.49
N ASP A 77 31.60 -13.39 16.66
CA ASP A 77 32.28 -14.24 17.65
C ASP A 77 32.05 -15.74 17.42
N VAL A 78 31.09 -16.12 16.57
CA VAL A 78 30.84 -17.53 16.27
C VAL A 78 31.83 -18.11 15.24
N PRO A 79 32.17 -19.40 15.35
CA PRO A 79 33.12 -20.04 14.44
C PRO A 79 32.74 -20.00 12.95
N ALA A 80 31.44 -19.88 12.63
CA ALA A 80 30.97 -19.74 11.26
C ALA A 80 31.43 -18.43 10.59
N PHE A 81 31.50 -17.33 11.34
CA PHE A 81 31.88 -16.03 10.80
C PHE A 81 33.30 -16.05 10.22
N GLU A 82 34.27 -16.61 10.95
CA GLU A 82 35.66 -16.75 10.49
C GLU A 82 35.74 -17.54 9.17
N VAL A 83 34.96 -18.61 9.05
CA VAL A 83 34.96 -19.47 7.84
C VAL A 83 34.32 -18.75 6.67
N LEU A 84 33.15 -18.13 6.84
CA LEU A 84 32.50 -17.39 5.75
C LEU A 84 33.33 -16.17 5.31
N SER A 85 33.98 -15.49 6.26
CA SER A 85 34.89 -14.38 5.96
C SER A 85 36.09 -14.84 5.12
N ARG A 86 36.77 -15.92 5.52
CA ARG A 86 38.01 -16.38 4.87
C ARG A 86 37.80 -17.21 3.62
N GLU A 87 36.76 -18.05 3.60
CA GLU A 87 36.52 -19.02 2.52
C GLU A 87 35.30 -18.64 1.67
N GLY A 88 34.28 -18.02 2.27
CA GLY A 88 33.02 -17.66 1.60
C GLY A 88 33.12 -16.39 0.75
N LEU A 89 33.65 -15.28 1.30
CA LEU A 89 33.78 -14.02 0.56
C LEU A 89 34.60 -14.18 -0.74
N PRO A 90 35.73 -14.93 -0.78
CA PRO A 90 36.43 -15.18 -2.04
C PRO A 90 35.56 -15.88 -3.10
N GLN A 91 34.62 -16.73 -2.71
CA GLN A 91 33.70 -17.37 -3.67
C GLN A 91 32.64 -16.39 -4.19
N LEU A 92 32.14 -15.50 -3.32
CA LEU A 92 31.23 -14.43 -3.75
C LEU A 92 31.93 -13.48 -4.73
N ILE A 93 33.17 -13.08 -4.44
CA ILE A 93 33.99 -12.24 -5.33
C ILE A 93 34.22 -12.94 -6.67
N ARG A 94 34.56 -14.24 -6.67
CA ARG A 94 34.73 -15.03 -7.90
C ARG A 94 33.48 -15.01 -8.78
N VAL A 95 32.31 -15.21 -8.19
CA VAL A 95 31.03 -15.20 -8.92
C VAL A 95 30.69 -13.79 -9.42
N PHE A 96 30.90 -12.79 -8.57
CA PHE A 96 30.71 -11.38 -8.92
C PHE A 96 31.58 -11.00 -10.13
N ASP A 97 32.88 -11.27 -10.09
CA ASP A 97 33.82 -10.89 -11.15
C ASP A 97 33.46 -11.51 -12.51
N GLU A 98 32.96 -12.74 -12.51
CA GLU A 98 32.57 -13.42 -13.75
C GLU A 98 31.29 -12.83 -14.33
N ARG A 99 30.24 -12.70 -13.52
CA ARG A 99 28.93 -12.19 -13.97
C ARG A 99 28.94 -10.70 -14.25
N PHE A 100 29.67 -9.93 -13.46
CA PHE A 100 29.80 -8.51 -13.69
C PHE A 100 30.55 -8.26 -15.01
N ARG A 101 31.52 -9.10 -15.39
CA ARG A 101 32.23 -8.96 -16.66
C ARG A 101 31.36 -9.24 -17.88
N THR A 102 30.42 -10.19 -17.80
CA THR A 102 29.52 -10.51 -18.93
C THR A 102 28.46 -9.44 -19.18
N GLY A 103 28.15 -8.60 -18.17
CA GLY A 103 27.31 -7.41 -18.33
C GLY A 103 25.82 -7.72 -18.56
N ASN A 104 25.32 -8.84 -18.04
CA ASN A 104 23.90 -9.17 -18.13
C ASN A 104 23.07 -8.32 -17.16
N GLU A 105 22.19 -7.47 -17.69
CA GLU A 105 21.32 -6.57 -16.91
C GLU A 105 20.42 -7.35 -15.93
N ASP A 106 19.95 -8.54 -16.32
CA ASP A 106 19.08 -9.36 -15.47
C ASP A 106 19.76 -9.77 -14.14
N ASP A 107 21.09 -9.74 -14.05
CA ASP A 107 21.86 -10.16 -12.87
C ASP A 107 22.10 -9.02 -11.85
N ALA A 108 21.70 -7.78 -12.16
CA ALA A 108 21.97 -6.60 -11.34
C ALA A 108 21.59 -6.77 -9.87
N ASP A 109 20.34 -7.17 -9.58
CA ASP A 109 19.84 -7.36 -8.22
C ASP A 109 20.65 -8.39 -7.42
N ASN A 110 21.00 -9.53 -8.04
CA ASN A 110 21.81 -10.56 -7.39
C ASN A 110 23.21 -10.03 -7.04
N LEU A 111 23.82 -9.29 -7.97
CA LEU A 111 25.16 -8.75 -7.80
C LEU A 111 25.20 -7.62 -6.77
N LEU A 112 24.20 -6.74 -6.76
CA LEU A 112 24.03 -5.72 -5.72
C LEU A 112 23.84 -6.38 -4.34
N PHE A 113 23.07 -7.46 -4.24
CA PHE A 113 22.93 -8.20 -3.00
C PHE A 113 24.26 -8.87 -2.55
N VAL A 114 25.08 -9.35 -3.48
CA VAL A 114 26.45 -9.81 -3.17
C VAL A 114 27.30 -8.67 -2.62
N LEU A 115 27.26 -7.48 -3.23
CA LEU A 115 28.00 -6.30 -2.75
C LEU A 115 27.56 -5.90 -1.34
N LYS A 116 26.27 -6.00 -1.01
CA LYS A 116 25.76 -5.80 0.36
C LYS A 116 26.44 -6.73 1.36
N ILE A 117 26.57 -8.02 1.05
CA ILE A 117 27.26 -8.97 1.95
C ILE A 117 28.75 -8.67 2.07
N LEU A 118 29.40 -8.30 0.97
CA LEU A 118 30.81 -7.91 0.98
C LEU A 118 31.05 -6.68 1.85
N ALA A 119 30.17 -5.67 1.76
CA ALA A 119 30.20 -4.49 2.62
C ALA A 119 29.94 -4.87 4.09
N MET A 120 28.94 -5.71 4.38
CA MET A 120 28.61 -6.14 5.75
C MET A 120 29.80 -6.82 6.48
N TYR A 121 30.63 -7.58 5.77
CA TYR A 121 31.79 -8.27 6.35
C TYR A 121 33.06 -7.41 6.44
N GLY A 122 33.10 -6.26 5.76
CA GLY A 122 34.17 -5.27 5.87
C GLY A 122 35.55 -5.68 5.39
N SER A 123 35.66 -6.63 4.45
CA SER A 123 36.94 -6.98 3.84
C SER A 123 37.42 -5.90 2.86
N ARG A 124 38.75 -5.83 2.67
CA ARG A 124 39.38 -4.88 1.74
C ARG A 124 38.97 -5.17 0.30
N GLU A 125 39.03 -6.43 -0.08
CA GLU A 125 38.69 -6.94 -1.40
C GLU A 125 37.19 -6.74 -1.69
N GLY A 126 36.34 -6.89 -0.66
CA GLY A 126 34.91 -6.60 -0.76
C GLY A 126 34.63 -5.13 -1.07
N ALA A 127 35.30 -4.22 -0.36
CA ALA A 127 35.20 -2.79 -0.62
C ALA A 127 35.72 -2.40 -2.01
N GLU A 128 36.76 -3.05 -2.51
CA GLU A 128 37.24 -2.87 -3.89
C GLU A 128 36.16 -3.22 -4.93
N LYS A 129 35.35 -4.26 -4.68
CA LYS A 129 34.24 -4.61 -5.58
C LYS A 129 33.08 -3.63 -5.52
N VAL A 130 32.78 -3.06 -4.36
CA VAL A 130 31.82 -1.95 -4.24
C VAL A 130 32.27 -0.76 -5.08
N VAL A 131 33.54 -0.37 -4.98
CA VAL A 131 34.13 0.72 -5.79
C VAL A 131 34.09 0.39 -7.28
N GLU A 132 34.47 -0.83 -7.66
CA GLU A 132 34.46 -1.28 -9.06
C GLU A 132 33.06 -1.19 -9.69
N ALA A 133 32.04 -1.66 -8.97
CA ALA A 133 30.63 -1.63 -9.38
C ALA A 133 30.05 -0.21 -9.45
N ALA A 134 30.48 0.69 -8.57
CA ALA A 134 30.07 2.09 -8.61
C ALA A 134 30.75 2.86 -9.74
N ARG A 135 32.01 2.52 -10.08
CA ARG A 135 32.81 3.15 -11.14
C ARG A 135 32.38 2.72 -12.54
N ARG A 136 31.91 1.49 -12.68
CA ARG A 136 31.22 0.98 -13.87
C ARG A 136 29.78 0.68 -13.46
N PRO A 137 28.89 1.69 -13.43
CA PRO A 137 27.65 1.64 -12.66
C PRO A 137 26.83 0.39 -12.93
N LEU A 138 26.78 -0.50 -11.94
CA LEU A 138 25.86 -1.62 -11.89
C LEU A 138 24.52 -1.10 -11.38
N ASP A 139 23.57 -0.90 -12.28
CA ASP A 139 22.23 -0.38 -11.99
C ASP A 139 22.24 0.80 -11.00
N PRO A 140 22.69 1.99 -11.44
CA PRO A 140 22.85 3.15 -10.56
C PRO A 140 21.56 3.66 -9.93
N GLU A 141 20.40 3.25 -10.45
CA GLU A 141 19.09 3.67 -9.94
C GLU A 141 18.55 2.73 -8.84
N ALA A 142 19.21 1.60 -8.59
CA ALA A 142 18.76 0.63 -7.61
C ALA A 142 18.86 1.15 -6.16
N TYR A 143 17.75 1.07 -5.42
CA TYR A 143 17.68 1.40 -3.98
C TYR A 143 18.72 0.63 -3.13
N MET A 144 19.14 -0.57 -3.57
CA MET A 144 20.14 -1.37 -2.88
C MET A 144 21.47 -0.62 -2.66
N TRP A 145 21.81 0.38 -3.48
CA TRP A 145 22.98 1.22 -3.27
C TRP A 145 22.93 2.01 -1.95
N HIS A 146 21.76 2.50 -1.54
CA HIS A 146 21.56 3.14 -0.24
C HIS A 146 21.90 2.18 0.90
N VAL A 147 21.43 0.92 0.80
CA VAL A 147 21.72 -0.14 1.79
C VAL A 147 23.22 -0.48 1.83
N ILE A 148 23.86 -0.66 0.67
CA ILE A 148 25.30 -0.99 0.57
C ILE A 148 26.14 0.12 1.20
N LEU A 149 25.88 1.38 0.84
CA LEU A 149 26.69 2.51 1.30
C LEU A 149 26.43 2.88 2.76
N ALA A 150 25.23 2.62 3.28
CA ALA A 150 24.95 2.72 4.72
C ALA A 150 25.81 1.74 5.54
N LEU A 151 26.06 0.51 5.05
CA LEU A 151 26.94 -0.46 5.71
C LEU A 151 28.42 -0.03 5.72
N VAL A 152 28.85 0.76 4.74
CA VAL A 152 30.22 1.28 4.62
C VAL A 152 30.45 2.53 5.49
N SER A 153 29.45 2.97 6.27
CA SER A 153 29.49 4.18 7.09
C SER A 153 30.11 3.96 8.50
N GLY A 154 29.47 4.43 9.57
CA GLY A 154 30.00 4.54 10.94
C GLY A 154 30.77 3.32 11.44
N GLY A 155 32.08 3.47 11.69
CA GLY A 155 32.95 2.43 12.24
C GLY A 155 33.42 1.35 11.25
N HIS A 156 33.03 1.41 9.97
CA HIS A 156 33.43 0.42 8.97
C HIS A 156 34.94 0.53 8.61
N PRO A 157 35.69 -0.60 8.56
CA PRO A 157 37.15 -0.56 8.39
C PRO A 157 37.63 -0.04 7.03
N GLN A 158 36.77 -0.05 6.00
CA GLN A 158 37.11 0.42 4.65
C GLN A 158 36.41 1.71 4.24
N ARG A 159 35.72 2.39 5.17
CA ARG A 159 34.97 3.63 4.88
C ARG A 159 35.82 4.66 4.12
N ASP A 160 36.96 5.03 4.68
CA ASP A 160 37.84 6.07 4.13
C ASP A 160 38.38 5.70 2.75
N TYR A 161 38.57 4.41 2.48
CA TYR A 161 38.97 3.93 1.17
C TYR A 161 37.86 4.12 0.14
N VAL A 162 36.64 3.63 0.43
CA VAL A 162 35.52 3.72 -0.50
C VAL A 162 35.20 5.18 -0.79
N PHE A 163 35.15 6.04 0.24
CA PHE A 163 34.80 7.44 0.08
C PHE A 163 35.83 8.18 -0.76
N ARG A 164 37.12 7.99 -0.50
CA ARG A 164 38.19 8.56 -1.33
C ARG A 164 38.14 8.04 -2.76
N ALA A 165 37.88 6.75 -2.94
CA ALA A 165 37.85 6.13 -4.25
C ALA A 165 36.65 6.55 -5.10
N LEU A 166 35.55 7.01 -4.48
CA LEU A 166 34.33 7.49 -5.13
C LEU A 166 34.21 9.03 -5.20
N ALA A 167 35.10 9.78 -4.55
CA ALA A 167 35.06 11.25 -4.56
C ALA A 167 35.37 11.87 -5.94
N ASP A 168 36.23 11.23 -6.75
CA ASP A 168 36.60 11.74 -8.08
C ASP A 168 36.80 10.62 -9.12
N PRO A 169 35.97 10.57 -10.19
CA PRO A 169 34.75 11.38 -10.38
C PRO A 169 33.65 11.00 -9.37
N LEU A 170 32.64 11.85 -9.17
CA LEU A 170 31.47 11.45 -8.37
C LEU A 170 30.60 10.44 -9.14
N PRO A 171 29.86 9.56 -8.44
CA PRO A 171 28.88 8.68 -9.09
C PRO A 171 27.76 9.44 -9.82
N SER A 172 27.01 8.74 -10.66
CA SER A 172 25.82 9.22 -11.39
C SER A 172 24.54 8.59 -10.84
N GLY A 173 23.38 9.13 -11.22
CA GLY A 173 22.08 8.56 -10.86
C GLY A 173 21.78 8.60 -9.36
N PHE A 174 20.81 7.79 -8.91
CA PHE A 174 20.48 7.62 -7.49
C PHE A 174 21.67 7.21 -6.63
N LEU A 175 22.61 6.42 -7.16
CA LEU A 175 23.87 6.07 -6.48
C LEU A 175 24.64 7.30 -5.97
N ALA A 176 24.60 8.43 -6.68
CA ALA A 176 25.23 9.66 -6.22
C ALA A 176 24.57 10.21 -4.94
N VAL A 177 23.25 10.11 -4.84
CA VAL A 177 22.46 10.52 -3.67
C VAL A 177 22.73 9.57 -2.50
N ALA A 178 22.71 8.25 -2.74
CA ALA A 178 23.07 7.25 -1.74
C ALA A 178 24.49 7.45 -1.18
N PHE A 179 25.43 7.87 -2.03
CA PHE A 179 26.80 8.21 -1.61
C PHE A 179 26.85 9.50 -0.79
N LEU A 180 26.07 10.51 -1.17
CA LEU A 180 25.92 11.74 -0.40
C LEU A 180 25.36 11.47 1.00
N ASP A 181 24.29 10.68 1.13
CA ASP A 181 23.67 10.36 2.42
C ASP A 181 24.65 9.65 3.37
N SER A 182 25.38 8.66 2.84
CA SER A 182 26.41 7.95 3.60
C SER A 182 27.55 8.89 4.03
N ALA A 183 27.94 9.83 3.17
CA ALA A 183 28.93 10.85 3.49
C ALA A 183 28.44 11.84 4.56
N ASN A 184 27.19 12.30 4.46
CA ASN A 184 26.56 13.18 5.44
C ASN A 184 26.53 12.53 6.83
N GLY A 185 26.05 11.28 6.91
CA GLY A 185 26.02 10.54 8.18
C GLY A 185 27.42 10.42 8.80
N ALA A 186 28.41 10.01 8.00
CA ALA A 186 29.79 9.89 8.48
C ALA A 186 30.42 11.24 8.90
N ALA A 187 30.04 12.36 8.27
CA ALA A 187 30.47 13.70 8.66
C ALA A 187 29.81 14.17 9.96
N ILE A 188 28.51 13.88 10.14
CA ILE A 188 27.75 14.19 11.35
C ILE A 188 28.34 13.47 12.56
N ASP A 189 28.75 12.22 12.41
CA ASP A 189 29.41 11.41 13.44
C ASP A 189 30.84 11.88 13.76
N GLY A 190 31.36 12.90 13.04
CA GLY A 190 32.74 13.39 13.17
C GLY A 190 33.77 12.43 12.59
N GLY A 191 33.33 11.48 11.76
CA GLY A 191 34.16 10.41 11.21
C GLY A 191 34.96 10.79 9.97
N LEU A 192 34.62 11.87 9.27
CA LEU A 192 35.27 12.29 8.03
C LEU A 192 36.26 13.45 8.23
N GLN A 193 37.41 13.34 7.57
CA GLN A 193 38.38 14.45 7.48
C GLN A 193 37.99 15.47 6.41
N GLU A 194 37.49 14.99 5.27
CA GLU A 194 37.09 15.80 4.12
C GLU A 194 35.82 15.19 3.53
N HIS A 195 34.84 16.04 3.22
CA HIS A 195 33.58 15.59 2.63
C HIS A 195 33.80 15.27 1.14
N PRO A 196 33.38 14.11 0.60
CA PRO A 196 33.61 13.76 -0.81
C PRO A 196 33.01 14.75 -1.83
N PHE A 197 31.99 15.50 -1.41
CA PHE A 197 31.36 16.55 -2.21
C PHE A 197 31.99 17.94 -2.01
N ASP A 198 33.06 18.07 -1.22
CA ASP A 198 33.81 19.33 -1.08
C ASP A 198 34.81 19.52 -2.24
N SER A 199 34.28 19.57 -3.45
CA SER A 199 35.03 19.78 -4.68
C SER A 199 34.17 20.56 -5.68
N GLN A 200 34.77 21.14 -6.72
CA GLN A 200 33.99 21.87 -7.73
C GLN A 200 32.90 21.00 -8.38
N ALA A 201 33.18 19.72 -8.64
CA ALA A 201 32.19 18.79 -9.18
C ALA A 201 31.07 18.49 -8.18
N GLY A 202 31.43 18.35 -6.89
CA GLY A 202 30.46 18.17 -5.80
C GLY A 202 29.56 19.39 -5.61
N TRP A 203 30.13 20.60 -5.55
CA TRP A 203 29.37 21.84 -5.42
C TRP A 203 28.39 22.03 -6.57
N ASN A 204 28.81 21.78 -7.81
CA ASN A 204 27.93 21.84 -8.98
C ASN A 204 26.77 20.83 -8.87
N ARG A 205 27.04 19.62 -8.35
CA ARG A 205 25.99 18.61 -8.16
C ARG A 205 25.01 19.00 -7.05
N LEU A 206 25.51 19.47 -5.91
CA LEU A 206 24.68 19.97 -4.81
C LEU A 206 23.80 21.13 -5.29
N GLN A 207 24.37 22.06 -6.06
CA GLN A 207 23.62 23.17 -6.66
C GLN A 207 22.49 22.65 -7.56
N SER A 208 22.78 21.69 -8.45
CA SER A 208 21.76 21.16 -9.36
C SER A 208 20.58 20.51 -8.62
N TRP A 209 20.81 19.87 -7.48
CA TRP A 209 19.72 19.30 -6.67
C TRP A 209 18.94 20.37 -5.90
N LEU A 210 19.59 21.45 -5.47
CA LEU A 210 18.91 22.56 -4.79
C LEU A 210 18.15 23.50 -5.74
N GLU A 211 18.51 23.52 -7.02
CA GLU A 211 17.81 24.30 -8.06
C GLU A 211 16.68 23.50 -8.72
N ASP A 212 16.59 22.20 -8.45
CA ASP A 212 15.53 21.35 -8.99
C ASP A 212 14.19 21.72 -8.32
N SER A 213 13.27 22.23 -9.12
CA SER A 213 11.94 22.62 -8.66
C SER A 213 10.94 21.46 -8.61
N ASP A 214 11.34 20.27 -9.04
CA ASP A 214 10.51 19.08 -8.99
C ASP A 214 10.29 18.64 -7.52
N PRO A 215 9.05 18.68 -7.00
CA PRO A 215 8.75 18.26 -5.63
C PRO A 215 9.20 16.82 -5.31
N ASP A 216 9.22 15.92 -6.31
CA ASP A 216 9.61 14.53 -6.11
C ASP A 216 11.13 14.38 -5.87
N HIS A 217 11.91 15.34 -6.36
CA HIS A 217 13.35 15.44 -6.11
C HIS A 217 13.70 16.29 -4.89
N ALA A 218 12.71 16.78 -4.13
CA ALA A 218 12.97 17.53 -2.89
C ALA A 218 13.81 16.74 -1.88
N SER A 219 13.72 15.40 -1.89
CA SER A 219 14.57 14.53 -1.08
C SER A 219 16.07 14.68 -1.42
N TYR A 220 16.43 14.91 -2.69
CA TYR A 220 17.82 15.12 -3.10
C TYR A 220 18.33 16.48 -2.65
N ALA A 221 17.49 17.51 -2.74
CA ALA A 221 17.75 18.84 -2.20
C ALA A 221 17.95 18.78 -0.67
N HIS A 222 17.16 17.96 0.04
CA HIS A 222 17.31 17.73 1.47
C HIS A 222 18.67 17.12 1.80
N SER A 223 19.05 16.03 1.12
CA SER A 223 20.38 15.42 1.25
C SER A 223 21.51 16.40 0.92
N ALA A 224 21.35 17.23 -0.11
CA ALA A 224 22.34 18.25 -0.49
C ALA A 224 22.52 19.29 0.61
N THR A 225 21.45 19.67 1.27
CA THR A 225 21.44 20.65 2.35
C THR A 225 22.15 20.15 3.60
N ALA A 226 21.98 18.86 3.94
CA ALA A 226 22.65 18.23 5.08
C ALA A 226 24.19 18.22 4.95
N ALA A 227 24.71 18.27 3.72
CA ALA A 227 26.15 18.30 3.44
C ALA A 227 26.80 19.66 3.71
N LEU A 228 26.01 20.75 3.69
CA LEU A 228 26.52 22.12 3.66
C LEU A 228 27.40 22.51 4.87
N PRO A 229 27.17 22.02 6.10
CA PRO A 229 28.07 22.30 7.22
C PRO A 229 29.50 21.78 7.02
N PHE A 230 29.70 20.82 6.11
CA PHE A 230 30.93 20.04 5.95
C PHE A 230 31.72 20.37 4.69
N ILE A 231 31.26 21.34 3.89
CA ILE A 231 31.97 21.81 2.68
C ILE A 231 32.60 23.19 2.89
N SER A 232 33.56 23.54 2.01
CA SER A 232 34.36 24.74 2.09
C SER A 232 33.65 26.01 1.61
N ASN A 233 34.12 27.15 2.12
CA ASN A 233 33.70 28.49 1.67
C ASN A 233 34.53 28.91 0.43
N PRO A 234 33.97 29.60 -0.58
CA PRO A 234 32.67 30.30 -0.60
C PRO A 234 31.45 29.49 -1.05
N ALA A 235 31.62 28.31 -1.66
CA ALA A 235 30.51 27.52 -2.19
C ALA A 235 29.42 27.24 -1.13
N ARG A 236 29.83 26.88 0.10
CA ARG A 236 28.93 26.69 1.24
C ARG A 236 27.92 27.81 1.43
N ASP A 237 28.37 29.05 1.40
CA ASP A 237 27.52 30.19 1.76
C ASP A 237 26.50 30.49 0.66
N GLN A 238 26.88 30.25 -0.60
CA GLN A 238 26.00 30.38 -1.76
C GLN A 238 24.92 29.30 -1.76
N LEU A 239 25.32 28.04 -1.57
CA LEU A 239 24.40 26.90 -1.54
C LEU A 239 23.46 26.96 -0.33
N LEU A 240 23.94 27.43 0.82
CA LEU A 240 23.08 27.61 1.99
C LEU A 240 22.04 28.72 1.77
N ALA A 241 22.39 29.80 1.07
CA ALA A 241 21.42 30.84 0.72
C ALA A 241 20.32 30.26 -0.19
N LEU A 242 20.72 29.45 -1.19
CA LEU A 242 19.77 28.76 -2.07
C LEU A 242 18.84 27.81 -1.28
N ALA A 243 19.39 26.98 -0.40
CA ALA A 243 18.60 26.04 0.41
C ALA A 243 17.63 26.75 1.38
N MET A 244 18.02 27.90 1.94
CA MET A 244 17.14 28.70 2.81
C MET A 244 15.96 29.35 2.05
N GLU A 245 16.06 29.50 0.73
CA GLU A 245 15.04 30.08 -0.15
C GLU A 245 14.27 29.02 -0.95
N HIS A 246 14.53 27.74 -0.70
CA HIS A 246 13.93 26.62 -1.42
C HIS A 246 12.40 26.57 -1.24
N SER A 247 11.66 26.04 -2.22
CA SER A 247 10.19 25.95 -2.16
C SER A 247 9.70 24.93 -1.11
N ASP A 248 10.43 23.83 -0.95
CA ASP A 248 10.15 22.80 0.04
C ASP A 248 10.55 23.23 1.48
N THR A 249 9.63 23.01 2.42
CA THR A 249 9.81 23.41 3.83
C THR A 249 10.80 22.50 4.57
N GLY A 250 10.88 21.22 4.20
CA GLY A 250 11.87 20.29 4.74
C GLY A 250 13.29 20.76 4.43
N VAL A 251 13.56 21.14 3.18
CA VAL A 251 14.83 21.73 2.75
C VAL A 251 15.16 23.02 3.50
N GLN A 252 14.19 23.93 3.68
CA GLN A 252 14.39 25.15 4.47
C GLN A 252 14.76 24.86 5.94
N MET A 253 14.13 23.87 6.56
CA MET A 253 14.44 23.47 7.93
C MET A 253 15.82 22.83 8.05
N GLU A 254 16.17 21.95 7.13
CA GLU A 254 17.51 21.35 7.04
C GLU A 254 18.58 22.44 6.86
N ALA A 255 18.29 23.46 6.04
CA ALA A 255 19.19 24.61 5.84
C ALA A 255 19.33 25.43 7.13
N ALA A 256 18.25 25.60 7.88
CA ALA A 256 18.27 26.28 9.17
C ALA A 256 19.07 25.49 10.22
N TRP A 257 18.98 24.16 10.22
CA TRP A 257 19.84 23.28 11.02
C TRP A 257 21.31 23.41 10.61
N ALA A 258 21.61 23.33 9.31
CA ALA A 258 22.96 23.46 8.78
C ALA A 258 23.60 24.81 9.15
N ALA A 259 22.83 25.91 9.02
CA ALA A 259 23.23 27.24 9.48
C ALA A 259 23.49 27.27 10.99
N GLY A 260 22.62 26.64 11.78
CA GLY A 260 22.78 26.51 13.24
C GLY A 260 24.05 25.74 13.63
N LYS A 261 24.35 24.65 12.92
CA LYS A 261 25.58 23.84 13.12
C LYS A 261 26.85 24.64 12.85
N LEU A 262 26.78 25.59 11.91
CA LEU A 262 27.84 26.56 11.63
C LEU A 262 27.89 27.74 12.64
N GLY A 263 27.06 27.72 13.68
CA GLY A 263 26.98 28.78 14.69
C GLY A 263 26.24 30.04 14.24
N ARG A 264 25.46 29.99 13.15
CA ARG A 264 24.71 31.15 12.65
C ARG A 264 23.38 31.30 13.37
N GLU A 265 23.21 32.40 14.10
CA GLU A 265 21.97 32.69 14.83
C GLU A 265 20.72 32.73 13.93
N GLY A 266 20.87 33.13 12.66
CA GLY A 266 19.77 33.20 11.71
C GLY A 266 19.05 31.86 11.53
N GLY A 267 19.81 30.76 11.43
CA GLY A 267 19.24 29.41 11.31
C GLY A 267 18.46 29.00 12.55
N MET A 268 19.03 29.25 13.74
CA MET A 268 18.36 28.94 15.02
C MET A 268 17.04 29.71 15.20
N LYS A 269 16.99 30.97 14.75
CA LYS A 269 15.75 31.78 14.75
C LYS A 269 14.68 31.21 13.81
N VAL A 270 15.09 30.69 12.66
CA VAL A 270 14.18 30.03 11.71
C VAL A 270 13.63 28.73 12.31
N LEU A 271 14.47 27.88 12.92
CA LEU A 271 14.01 26.68 13.62
C LEU A 271 13.05 27.01 14.77
N ALA A 272 13.34 28.03 15.57
CA ALA A 272 12.44 28.49 16.63
C ALA A 272 11.08 28.95 16.09
N ARG A 273 11.04 29.54 14.87
CA ARG A 273 9.78 29.86 14.19
C ARG A 273 9.02 28.61 13.78
N PHE A 274 9.70 27.62 13.21
CA PHE A 274 9.08 26.35 12.80
C PHE A 274 8.56 25.51 13.99
N CYS A 275 9.09 25.72 15.20
CA CYS A 275 8.51 25.14 16.42
C CYS A 275 7.05 25.59 16.66
N LEU A 276 6.60 26.70 16.06
CA LEU A 276 5.23 27.21 16.16
C LEU A 276 4.34 26.78 15.00
N ASP A 277 4.89 26.05 14.02
CA ASP A 277 4.12 25.40 12.96
C ASP A 277 3.80 23.97 13.40
N VAL A 278 2.52 23.65 13.52
CA VAL A 278 2.04 22.35 14.01
C VAL A 278 2.60 21.19 13.17
N SER A 279 2.69 21.36 11.86
CA SER A 279 3.13 20.30 10.92
C SER A 279 4.62 20.03 11.00
N HIS A 280 5.40 21.03 11.43
CA HIS A 280 6.86 21.01 11.39
C HIS A 280 7.52 21.11 12.77
N SER A 281 6.72 21.31 13.82
CA SER A 281 7.21 21.61 15.17
C SER A 281 8.08 20.50 15.75
N ASP A 282 7.69 19.23 15.57
CA ASP A 282 8.44 18.10 16.11
C ASP A 282 9.85 18.00 15.49
N VAL A 283 9.96 18.15 14.16
CA VAL A 283 11.26 18.17 13.46
C VAL A 283 12.12 19.36 13.91
N ALA A 284 11.54 20.56 13.95
CA ALA A 284 12.26 21.75 14.37
C ALA A 284 12.76 21.68 15.83
N GLN A 285 11.98 21.09 16.73
CA GLN A 285 12.39 20.85 18.12
C GLN A 285 13.53 19.84 18.21
N ARG A 286 13.53 18.76 17.41
CA ARG A 286 14.64 17.80 17.33
C ARG A 286 15.92 18.45 16.81
N TYR A 287 15.83 19.26 15.75
CA TYR A 287 16.98 20.00 15.24
C TYR A 287 17.55 20.99 16.26
N LEU A 288 16.70 21.68 17.03
CA LEU A 288 17.19 22.50 18.14
C LEU A 288 17.85 21.65 19.23
N ALA A 289 17.34 20.46 19.54
CA ALA A 289 17.95 19.55 20.50
C ALA A 289 19.32 19.02 20.04
N GLU A 290 19.46 18.63 18.76
CA GLU A 290 20.75 18.24 18.18
C GLU A 290 21.79 19.36 18.24
N LEU A 291 21.34 20.61 18.11
CA LEU A 291 22.17 21.80 18.26
C LEU A 291 22.41 22.20 19.73
N ASN A 292 21.87 21.45 20.70
CA ASN A 292 21.87 21.76 22.14
C ASN A 292 21.27 23.13 22.45
N ARG A 293 20.17 23.48 21.76
CA ARG A 293 19.46 24.77 21.82
C ARG A 293 17.97 24.63 22.16
N GLU A 294 17.60 23.65 22.98
CA GLU A 294 16.22 23.46 23.45
C GLU A 294 15.70 24.67 24.27
N ASP A 295 16.60 25.52 24.74
CA ASP A 295 16.30 26.82 25.36
C ASP A 295 15.55 27.76 24.41
N LEU A 296 15.73 27.60 23.08
CA LEU A 296 15.06 28.40 22.07
C LEU A 296 13.66 27.93 21.71
N VAL A 297 13.26 26.73 22.14
CA VAL A 297 11.91 26.21 21.86
C VAL A 297 10.88 27.06 22.60
N PRO A 298 9.95 27.74 21.88
CA PRO A 298 8.95 28.61 22.48
C PRO A 298 8.05 27.88 23.49
N ALA A 299 7.53 28.62 24.48
CA ALA A 299 6.65 28.05 25.49
C ALA A 299 5.33 27.51 24.91
N GLU A 300 4.82 28.15 23.84
CA GLU A 300 3.60 27.74 23.15
C GLU A 300 3.74 26.34 22.52
N ALA A 301 4.89 26.05 21.91
CA ALA A 301 5.22 24.74 21.33
C ALA A 301 5.31 23.62 22.39
N LYS A 302 5.48 24.00 23.66
CA LYS A 302 5.52 23.08 24.81
C LYS A 302 4.14 22.88 25.45
N ALA A 303 3.12 23.65 25.06
CA ALA A 303 1.78 23.53 25.61
C ALA A 303 1.15 22.17 25.23
N PRO A 304 0.46 21.47 26.16
CA PRO A 304 -0.09 20.14 25.89
C PRO A 304 -1.01 20.07 24.66
N ALA A 305 -1.89 21.05 24.50
CA ALA A 305 -2.79 21.12 23.35
C ALA A 305 -2.04 21.29 22.01
N PHE A 306 -0.97 22.10 21.99
CA PHE A 306 -0.15 22.27 20.80
C PHE A 306 0.61 20.98 20.46
N ARG A 307 1.20 20.33 21.47
CA ARG A 307 1.89 19.04 21.32
C ARG A 307 0.97 17.96 20.77
N ALA A 308 -0.27 17.87 21.26
CA ALA A 308 -1.25 16.93 20.75
C ALA A 308 -1.55 17.18 19.26
N LYS A 309 -1.75 18.44 18.85
CA LYS A 309 -1.92 18.77 17.42
C LYS A 309 -0.68 18.42 16.59
N ALA A 310 0.52 18.71 17.08
CA ALA A 310 1.76 18.46 16.35
C ALA A 310 2.05 16.95 16.21
N GLU A 311 1.76 16.18 17.26
CA GLU A 311 1.82 14.72 17.21
C GLU A 311 0.84 14.16 16.18
N PHE A 312 -0.40 14.64 16.19
CA PHE A 312 -1.42 14.19 15.24
C PHE A 312 -1.10 14.59 13.80
N ALA A 313 -0.62 15.81 13.56
CA ALA A 313 -0.18 16.26 12.23
C ALA A 313 0.93 15.37 11.68
N ARG A 314 1.94 15.06 12.50
CA ARG A 314 3.05 14.18 12.14
C ARG A 314 2.58 12.75 11.84
N TRP A 315 1.66 12.23 12.65
CA TRP A 315 1.08 10.90 12.44
C TRP A 315 0.32 10.84 11.12
N LEU A 316 -0.56 11.81 10.85
CA LEU A 316 -1.31 11.90 9.59
C LEU A 316 -0.40 12.08 8.37
N ALA A 317 0.73 12.79 8.51
CA ALA A 317 1.68 12.99 7.43
C ALA A 317 2.45 11.73 7.02
N HIS A 318 2.34 10.63 7.78
CA HIS A 318 3.01 9.38 7.43
C HIS A 318 2.43 8.81 6.10
N PRO A 319 3.27 8.23 5.21
CA PRO A 319 2.83 7.70 3.90
C PRO A 319 1.74 6.64 3.95
N ASN A 320 1.67 5.87 5.04
CA ASN A 320 0.61 4.87 5.25
C ASN A 320 -0.72 5.47 5.75
N GLU A 321 -0.76 6.78 6.05
CA GLU A 321 -1.94 7.50 6.52
C GLU A 321 -2.44 8.47 5.43
N LEU A 322 -2.28 9.79 5.59
CA LEU A 322 -2.62 10.79 4.56
C LEU A 322 -1.43 11.13 3.64
N GLY A 323 -0.21 10.72 3.98
CA GLY A 323 1.02 11.03 3.23
C GLY A 323 1.43 12.50 3.19
N ARG A 324 0.66 13.39 3.82
CA ARG A 324 0.95 14.81 3.98
C ARG A 324 0.27 15.36 5.23
N PRO A 325 0.81 16.43 5.84
CA PRO A 325 0.13 17.07 6.96
C PRO A 325 -1.23 17.65 6.53
N PRO A 326 -2.24 17.66 7.42
CA PRO A 326 -3.53 18.27 7.14
C PRO A 326 -3.42 19.78 6.99
N ASP A 327 -4.32 20.38 6.20
CA ASP A 327 -4.36 21.84 6.00
C ASP A 327 -4.92 22.57 7.24
N GLU A 328 -5.81 21.93 8.02
CA GLU A 328 -6.36 22.49 9.26
C GLU A 328 -6.45 21.44 10.37
N LEU A 329 -6.26 21.89 11.61
CA LEU A 329 -6.40 21.08 12.82
C LEU A 329 -7.13 21.83 13.95
N GLU A 330 -8.20 21.23 14.46
CA GLU A 330 -9.04 21.76 15.53
C GLU A 330 -9.20 20.74 16.67
N ILE A 331 -8.95 21.14 17.92
CA ILE A 331 -9.29 20.29 19.07
C ILE A 331 -10.78 20.46 19.31
N VAL A 332 -11.55 19.40 19.08
CA VAL A 332 -13.01 19.42 19.24
C VAL A 332 -13.46 18.98 20.63
N ASP A 333 -12.65 18.19 21.34
CA ASP A 333 -12.90 17.79 22.72
C ASP A 333 -11.58 17.44 23.44
N HIS A 334 -11.53 17.67 24.76
CA HIS A 334 -10.41 17.29 25.62
C HIS A 334 -10.91 16.83 26.98
N ARG A 335 -10.47 15.63 27.42
CA ARG A 335 -10.88 15.04 28.71
C ARG A 335 -9.74 14.32 29.40
N GLN A 336 -9.90 14.13 30.70
CA GLN A 336 -9.15 13.15 31.47
C GLN A 336 -10.03 11.91 31.60
N LEU A 337 -9.62 10.77 31.04
CA LEU A 337 -10.40 9.54 31.04
C LEU A 337 -9.65 8.43 31.77
N ALA A 338 -10.37 7.64 32.55
CA ALA A 338 -9.85 6.45 33.21
C ALA A 338 -9.85 5.29 32.22
N TRP A 339 -8.83 5.24 31.36
CA TRP A 339 -8.78 4.32 30.22
C TRP A 339 -8.53 2.88 30.68
N PRO A 340 -9.34 1.89 30.25
CA PRO A 340 -9.14 0.49 30.61
C PRO A 340 -7.88 -0.12 29.96
N PRO A 341 -7.40 -1.27 30.46
CA PRO A 341 -7.85 -1.97 31.67
C PRO A 341 -7.31 -1.37 32.98
N GLU A 342 -6.21 -0.59 32.94
CA GLU A 342 -5.56 -0.04 34.13
C GLU A 342 -6.41 1.04 34.82
N ARG A 343 -7.29 1.72 34.07
CA ARG A 343 -8.18 2.79 34.54
C ARG A 343 -7.43 3.96 35.17
N GLN A 344 -6.20 4.21 34.73
CA GLN A 344 -5.46 5.40 35.13
C GLN A 344 -6.01 6.62 34.38
N LEU A 345 -6.20 7.73 35.10
CA LEU A 345 -6.61 8.99 34.50
C LEU A 345 -5.46 9.53 33.64
N GLN A 346 -5.73 9.69 32.35
CA GLN A 346 -4.79 10.28 31.40
C GLN A 346 -5.51 11.24 30.44
N PRO A 347 -4.80 12.24 29.90
CA PRO A 347 -5.40 13.22 28.99
C PRO A 347 -5.63 12.61 27.62
N PHE A 348 -6.77 12.97 27.02
CA PHE A 348 -7.11 12.65 25.65
C PHE A 348 -7.55 13.91 24.91
N TRP A 349 -7.17 14.02 23.65
CA TRP A 349 -7.56 15.08 22.73
C TRP A 349 -8.23 14.46 21.52
N LEU A 350 -9.48 14.83 21.27
CA LEU A 350 -10.14 14.54 20.00
C LEU A 350 -9.87 15.71 19.07
N ILE A 351 -9.24 15.43 17.93
CA ILE A 351 -8.74 16.43 17.02
C ILE A 351 -9.36 16.19 15.64
N ARG A 352 -10.06 17.19 15.14
CA ARG A 352 -10.59 17.24 13.78
C ARG A 352 -9.49 17.71 12.83
N TYR A 353 -9.31 17.00 11.73
CA TYR A 353 -8.49 17.46 10.62
C TYR A 353 -9.36 17.85 9.43
N ARG A 354 -8.79 18.68 8.56
CA ARG A 354 -9.30 18.92 7.21
C ARG A 354 -8.14 18.84 6.22
N LEU A 355 -8.32 18.02 5.22
CA LEU A 355 -7.48 17.95 4.04
C LEU A 355 -8.29 18.50 2.86
N ARG A 356 -7.86 19.65 2.33
CA ARG A 356 -8.57 20.34 1.26
C ARG A 356 -8.42 19.58 -0.04
N ASP A 357 -9.55 19.41 -0.73
CA ASP A 357 -9.51 18.95 -2.11
C ASP A 357 -8.89 20.04 -2.98
N ARG A 358 -7.80 19.69 -3.67
CA ARG A 358 -7.09 20.61 -4.59
C ARG A 358 -7.52 20.41 -6.05
N THR A 359 -8.32 19.38 -6.31
CA THR A 359 -8.68 18.94 -7.65
C THR A 359 -10.01 19.55 -8.11
N GLY A 360 -10.90 19.87 -7.16
CA GLY A 360 -12.27 20.29 -7.42
C GLY A 360 -13.21 19.12 -7.74
N LEU A 361 -12.75 17.87 -7.62
CA LEU A 361 -13.52 16.65 -7.93
C LEU A 361 -14.04 15.91 -6.70
N GLU A 362 -13.41 16.08 -5.53
CA GLU A 362 -13.81 15.41 -4.27
C GLU A 362 -14.16 16.43 -3.19
N GLU A 363 -14.93 16.06 -2.17
CA GLU A 363 -15.10 16.92 -1.00
C GLU A 363 -13.80 17.03 -0.21
N ASP A 364 -13.68 18.06 0.64
CA ASP A 364 -12.59 18.09 1.62
C ASP A 364 -12.66 16.82 2.48
N ASP A 365 -11.55 16.10 2.63
CA ASP A 365 -11.47 14.98 3.55
C ASP A 365 -11.38 15.53 4.98
N VAL A 366 -12.42 15.25 5.75
CA VAL A 366 -12.62 15.77 7.09
C VAL A 366 -12.98 14.60 7.99
N ASP A 367 -12.13 14.33 8.98
CA ASP A 367 -12.51 13.44 10.06
C ASP A 367 -11.85 13.81 11.40
N CYS A 368 -12.09 13.01 12.44
CA CYS A 368 -11.49 13.17 13.75
C CYS A 368 -10.62 11.97 14.13
N GLY A 369 -9.46 12.26 14.71
CA GLY A 369 -8.60 11.29 15.36
C GLY A 369 -8.36 11.62 16.82
N LEU A 370 -7.73 10.69 17.53
CA LEU A 370 -7.46 10.73 18.95
C LEU A 370 -5.96 10.84 19.20
N VAL A 371 -5.57 11.69 20.16
CA VAL A 371 -4.25 11.66 20.79
C VAL A 371 -4.45 11.39 22.28
N GLY A 372 -3.74 10.41 22.85
CA GLY A 372 -3.90 10.00 24.25
C GLY A 372 -3.08 8.76 24.59
N SER A 373 -3.74 7.61 24.79
CA SER A 373 -3.08 6.30 24.97
C SER A 373 -2.21 5.92 23.76
N THR A 374 -2.75 6.15 22.57
CA THR A 374 -2.09 6.06 21.28
C THR A 374 -2.68 7.10 20.35
N THR A 375 -1.91 7.53 19.35
CA THR A 375 -2.40 8.43 18.30
C THR A 375 -3.00 7.61 17.16
N TRP A 376 -4.25 7.89 16.79
CA TRP A 376 -4.98 7.09 15.79
C TRP A 376 -6.12 7.87 15.12
N CYS A 377 -6.46 7.51 13.88
CA CYS A 377 -7.62 8.03 13.13
C CYS A 377 -8.38 6.89 12.42
N PHE A 378 -9.71 6.93 12.42
CA PHE A 378 -10.55 5.97 11.70
C PHE A 378 -11.20 6.61 10.46
N PHE A 379 -10.45 6.72 9.37
CA PHE A 379 -10.83 7.44 8.14
C PHE A 379 -12.21 7.06 7.54
N SER A 380 -12.71 5.85 7.81
CA SER A 380 -14.01 5.38 7.28
C SER A 380 -15.18 5.47 8.26
N TYR A 381 -14.95 5.89 9.51
CA TYR A 381 -15.95 5.82 10.57
C TYR A 381 -16.81 7.08 10.69
N LYS A 382 -16.44 8.13 9.94
CA LYS A 382 -17.12 9.43 9.92
C LYS A 382 -17.21 10.00 11.35
N MET A 383 -16.12 9.95 12.09
CA MET A 383 -16.04 10.38 13.49
C MET A 383 -16.43 11.85 13.69
N HIS A 384 -16.16 12.71 12.70
CA HIS A 384 -16.62 14.10 12.68
C HIS A 384 -18.15 14.26 12.73
N GLN A 385 -18.91 13.20 12.40
CA GLN A 385 -20.37 13.17 12.48
C GLN A 385 -20.88 12.47 13.75
N ARG A 386 -20.00 12.26 14.73
CA ARG A 386 -20.33 11.58 15.99
C ARG A 386 -20.09 12.52 17.18
N PRO A 387 -20.84 12.33 18.28
CA PRO A 387 -20.51 12.96 19.56
C PRO A 387 -19.12 12.54 20.05
N PRO A 388 -18.37 13.40 20.78
CA PRO A 388 -17.05 13.05 21.29
C PRO A 388 -17.03 11.76 22.12
N GLU A 389 -18.06 11.50 22.94
CA GLU A 389 -18.17 10.29 23.75
C GLU A 389 -18.22 9.01 22.91
N ASP A 390 -18.87 9.06 21.74
CA ASP A 390 -18.95 7.91 20.83
C ASP A 390 -17.60 7.69 20.12
N ALA A 391 -16.88 8.76 19.76
CA ALA A 391 -15.54 8.65 19.22
C ALA A 391 -14.57 8.01 20.23
N TYR A 392 -14.54 8.50 21.48
CA TYR A 392 -13.74 7.88 22.54
C TYR A 392 -14.12 6.41 22.77
N ALA A 393 -15.42 6.08 22.75
CA ALA A 393 -15.89 4.71 22.93
C ALA A 393 -15.40 3.76 21.83
N ILE A 394 -15.45 4.18 20.55
CA ILE A 394 -14.96 3.37 19.44
C ILE A 394 -13.45 3.13 19.56
N HIS A 395 -12.66 4.18 19.84
CA HIS A 395 -11.21 4.04 20.07
C HIS A 395 -10.92 3.10 21.24
N CYS A 396 -11.63 3.26 22.36
CA CYS A 396 -11.48 2.39 23.52
C CYS A 396 -11.76 0.93 23.18
N TYR A 397 -12.85 0.65 22.47
CA TYR A 397 -13.17 -0.72 22.07
C TYR A 397 -12.06 -1.30 21.19
N TRP A 398 -11.64 -0.57 20.16
CA TRP A 398 -10.61 -1.02 19.23
C TRP A 398 -9.29 -1.33 19.94
N GLU A 399 -8.88 -0.48 20.88
CA GLU A 399 -7.66 -0.71 21.65
C GLU A 399 -7.78 -1.97 22.53
N MET A 400 -8.96 -2.21 23.12
CA MET A 400 -9.20 -3.42 23.92
C MET A 400 -9.29 -4.70 23.05
N GLU A 401 -9.80 -4.60 21.82
CA GLU A 401 -9.75 -5.67 20.82
C GLU A 401 -8.29 -6.01 20.46
N HIS A 402 -7.46 -5.00 20.19
CA HIS A 402 -6.03 -5.18 19.87
C HIS A 402 -5.20 -5.69 21.07
N ALA A 403 -5.69 -5.49 22.29
CA ALA A 403 -5.09 -6.01 23.51
C ALA A 403 -5.56 -7.43 23.88
N ASP A 404 -6.30 -8.11 22.99
CA ASP A 404 -6.93 -9.43 23.22
C ASP A 404 -7.86 -9.44 24.46
N LEU A 405 -8.46 -8.29 24.79
CA LEU A 405 -9.42 -8.15 25.88
C LEU A 405 -10.87 -8.18 25.39
N ILE A 406 -11.08 -8.01 24.08
CA ILE A 406 -12.35 -8.19 23.40
C ILE A 406 -12.13 -9.10 22.20
N ASP A 407 -12.94 -10.15 22.08
CA ASP A 407 -12.97 -11.03 20.91
C ASP A 407 -14.33 -10.89 20.21
N GLU A 408 -14.34 -10.23 19.04
CA GLU A 408 -15.55 -9.93 18.27
C GLU A 408 -15.72 -10.90 17.10
N ASN A 409 -16.79 -11.68 17.12
CA ASN A 409 -17.07 -12.71 16.13
C ASN A 409 -18.34 -12.40 15.32
N GLU A 410 -18.28 -12.64 14.02
CA GLU A 410 -19.47 -12.67 13.16
C GLU A 410 -20.25 -13.97 13.40
N VAL A 411 -21.56 -13.84 13.60
CA VAL A 411 -22.44 -15.00 13.84
C VAL A 411 -22.83 -15.63 12.52
N THR A 412 -22.36 -16.86 12.30
CA THR A 412 -22.66 -17.64 11.09
C THR A 412 -23.89 -18.53 11.23
N ASP A 413 -24.26 -18.91 12.45
CA ASP A 413 -25.50 -19.60 12.80
C ASP A 413 -26.28 -18.79 13.83
N ALA A 414 -27.33 -18.11 13.39
CA ALA A 414 -28.16 -17.28 14.25
C ALA A 414 -28.84 -18.06 15.40
N SER A 415 -28.95 -19.39 15.30
CA SER A 415 -29.54 -20.22 16.35
C SER A 415 -28.64 -20.39 17.58
N GLU A 416 -27.32 -20.28 17.42
CA GLU A 416 -26.33 -20.44 18.49
C GLU A 416 -26.55 -19.43 19.62
N TYR A 417 -26.90 -18.19 19.25
CA TYR A 417 -27.05 -17.07 20.17
C TYR A 417 -28.50 -16.62 20.35
N ALA A 418 -29.49 -17.31 19.75
CA ALA A 418 -30.89 -16.89 19.76
C ALA A 418 -31.45 -16.62 21.17
N GLY A 419 -30.97 -17.34 22.18
CA GLY A 419 -31.35 -17.12 23.58
C GLY A 419 -31.01 -15.72 24.12
N LEU A 420 -30.00 -15.04 23.56
CA LEU A 420 -29.62 -13.69 23.97
C LEU A 420 -30.70 -12.64 23.64
N LEU A 421 -31.56 -12.90 22.65
CA LEU A 421 -32.66 -11.99 22.30
C LEU A 421 -33.62 -11.76 23.47
N GLY A 422 -33.74 -12.73 24.39
CA GLY A 422 -34.55 -12.60 25.61
C GLY A 422 -34.06 -11.53 26.59
N GLN A 423 -32.84 -10.99 26.41
CA GLN A 423 -32.32 -9.88 27.21
C GLN A 423 -33.00 -8.55 26.87
N TRP A 424 -33.61 -8.41 25.69
CA TRP A 424 -34.32 -7.20 25.32
C TRP A 424 -35.64 -7.08 26.09
N GLN A 425 -35.81 -5.97 26.81
CA GLN A 425 -37.00 -5.67 27.62
C GLN A 425 -37.73 -4.40 27.18
N GLY A 426 -37.32 -3.80 26.05
CA GLY A 426 -37.95 -2.59 25.51
C GLY A 426 -39.13 -2.88 24.57
N ALA A 427 -39.47 -1.92 23.71
CA ALA A 427 -40.59 -2.07 22.78
C ALA A 427 -40.38 -3.25 21.80
N PRO A 428 -41.44 -3.90 21.30
CA PRO A 428 -41.33 -5.05 20.41
C PRO A 428 -40.42 -4.77 19.20
N ILE A 429 -39.59 -5.74 18.84
CA ILE A 429 -38.71 -5.70 17.67
C ILE A 429 -39.12 -6.77 16.66
N GLU A 430 -39.04 -6.44 15.39
CA GLU A 430 -39.43 -7.30 14.26
C GLU A 430 -38.19 -7.90 13.59
N SER A 431 -38.29 -9.19 13.24
CA SER A 431 -37.27 -9.96 12.51
C SER A 431 -35.83 -9.81 13.05
N PRO A 432 -35.60 -9.94 14.37
CA PRO A 432 -34.26 -9.75 14.91
C PRO A 432 -33.30 -10.84 14.44
N THR A 433 -32.16 -10.42 13.90
CA THR A 433 -31.09 -11.31 13.44
C THR A 433 -29.81 -10.94 14.16
N ILE A 434 -29.29 -11.82 15.01
CA ILE A 434 -27.99 -11.63 15.65
C ILE A 434 -26.92 -11.76 14.57
N THR A 435 -26.10 -10.73 14.44
CA THR A 435 -25.05 -10.68 13.42
C THR A 435 -23.65 -10.72 14.01
N ARG A 436 -23.47 -10.25 15.26
CA ARG A 436 -22.17 -10.22 15.94
C ARG A 436 -22.28 -10.48 17.44
N VAL A 437 -21.22 -11.06 18.00
CA VAL A 437 -21.06 -11.25 19.44
C VAL A 437 -19.65 -10.85 19.84
N ALA A 438 -19.54 -10.01 20.87
CA ALA A 438 -18.28 -9.66 21.52
C ALA A 438 -18.16 -10.41 22.85
N GLU A 439 -17.08 -11.16 23.02
CA GLU A 439 -16.67 -11.73 24.30
C GLU A 439 -15.70 -10.78 25.01
N LEU A 440 -16.05 -10.36 26.23
CA LEU A 440 -15.32 -9.40 27.02
C LEU A 440 -14.51 -10.11 28.11
N SER A 441 -13.22 -9.79 28.19
CA SER A 441 -12.32 -10.30 29.22
C SER A 441 -12.74 -9.85 30.63
N PRO A 442 -12.71 -10.73 31.64
CA PRO A 442 -12.96 -10.34 33.04
C PRO A 442 -12.03 -9.23 33.55
N LYS A 443 -10.86 -9.03 32.93
CA LYS A 443 -9.92 -7.95 33.25
C LYS A 443 -10.52 -6.56 33.03
N LEU A 444 -11.48 -6.42 32.12
CA LEU A 444 -12.19 -5.16 31.87
C LEU A 444 -13.17 -4.78 32.99
N GLN A 445 -13.46 -5.73 33.90
CA GLN A 445 -14.39 -5.57 35.02
C GLN A 445 -15.81 -5.17 34.56
N THR A 446 -16.26 -5.75 33.44
CA THR A 446 -17.62 -5.59 32.93
C THR A 446 -18.60 -6.50 33.67
N ALA A 447 -19.89 -6.12 33.69
CA ALA A 447 -20.92 -6.92 34.35
C ALA A 447 -21.26 -8.22 33.59
N GLY A 448 -21.20 -8.17 32.25
CA GLY A 448 -21.43 -9.31 31.35
C GLY A 448 -20.16 -9.72 30.60
N ARG A 449 -20.05 -11.01 30.29
CA ARG A 449 -18.99 -11.58 29.45
C ARG A 449 -19.32 -11.54 27.96
N PHE A 450 -20.59 -11.60 27.59
CA PHE A 450 -21.02 -11.61 26.20
C PHE A 450 -21.95 -10.43 25.92
N VAL A 451 -21.69 -9.72 24.84
CA VAL A 451 -22.55 -8.66 24.32
C VAL A 451 -22.85 -8.99 22.87
N ALA A 452 -24.13 -9.05 22.52
CA ALA A 452 -24.56 -9.40 21.16
C ALA A 452 -25.19 -8.21 20.45
N LEU A 453 -24.99 -8.14 19.14
CA LEU A 453 -25.61 -7.18 18.25
C LEU A 453 -26.61 -7.90 17.34
N ALA A 454 -27.83 -7.39 17.26
CA ALA A 454 -28.81 -7.85 16.31
C ALA A 454 -29.37 -6.70 15.46
N SER A 455 -29.46 -6.93 14.15
CA SER A 455 -30.25 -6.07 13.27
C SER A 455 -31.73 -6.39 13.42
N ALA A 456 -32.58 -5.36 13.48
CA ALA A 456 -34.03 -5.54 13.60
C ALA A 456 -34.78 -4.29 13.11
N ARG A 457 -36.11 -4.33 13.19
CA ARG A 457 -36.96 -3.13 13.04
C ARG A 457 -37.74 -2.87 14.32
N GLN A 458 -37.94 -1.60 14.66
CA GLN A 458 -38.78 -1.18 15.78
C GLN A 458 -39.64 0.00 15.31
N ASP A 459 -40.96 -0.09 15.49
CA ASP A 459 -41.92 0.93 15.05
C ASP A 459 -41.76 1.35 13.57
N GLY A 460 -41.49 0.35 12.71
CA GLY A 460 -41.29 0.54 11.27
C GLY A 460 -39.92 1.12 10.86
N GLN A 461 -39.03 1.40 11.81
CA GLN A 461 -37.71 1.98 11.55
C GLN A 461 -36.61 0.92 11.69
N ASP A 462 -35.63 0.96 10.79
CA ASP A 462 -34.47 0.07 10.84
C ASP A 462 -33.50 0.53 11.93
N GLY A 463 -32.87 -0.44 12.58
CA GLY A 463 -31.85 -0.17 13.59
C GLY A 463 -31.22 -1.44 14.12
N TRP A 464 -30.57 -1.31 15.26
CA TRP A 464 -29.87 -2.39 15.92
C TRP A 464 -30.21 -2.42 17.40
N VAL A 465 -30.36 -3.63 17.93
CA VAL A 465 -30.40 -3.85 19.37
C VAL A 465 -29.07 -4.43 19.82
N VAL A 466 -28.47 -3.80 20.83
CA VAL A 466 -27.34 -4.37 21.56
C VAL A 466 -27.87 -5.04 22.83
N LEU A 467 -27.54 -6.31 23.00
CA LEU A 467 -27.99 -7.20 24.08
C LEU A 467 -26.86 -7.31 25.11
N ASP A 468 -27.01 -6.61 26.23
CA ASP A 468 -26.02 -6.49 27.32
C ASP A 468 -26.75 -6.55 28.69
N GLY A 469 -27.63 -7.54 28.84
CA GLY A 469 -28.45 -7.73 30.04
C GLY A 469 -29.31 -6.49 30.36
N PRO A 470 -29.27 -5.96 31.60
CA PRO A 470 -30.02 -4.75 31.97
C PRO A 470 -29.63 -3.48 31.20
N ARG A 471 -28.49 -3.49 30.50
CA ARG A 471 -27.98 -2.34 29.73
C ARG A 471 -28.36 -2.41 28.25
N SER A 472 -29.12 -3.43 27.84
CA SER A 472 -29.53 -3.61 26.45
C SER A 472 -30.17 -2.33 25.88
N THR A 473 -29.73 -1.90 24.70
CA THR A 473 -30.05 -0.59 24.13
C THR A 473 -30.43 -0.69 22.66
N TRP A 474 -31.46 0.06 22.25
CA TRP A 474 -31.82 0.25 20.84
C TRP A 474 -31.05 1.42 20.23
N TYR A 475 -30.48 1.20 19.05
CA TYR A 475 -29.77 2.19 18.25
C TYR A 475 -30.48 2.37 16.92
N LEU A 476 -30.98 3.57 16.69
CA LEU A 476 -31.72 3.88 15.48
C LEU A 476 -30.77 4.14 14.31
N LYS A 477 -31.04 3.55 13.14
CA LYS A 477 -30.17 3.73 11.97
C LYS A 477 -30.07 5.19 11.52
N SER A 478 -31.16 5.95 11.60
CA SER A 478 -31.18 7.38 11.26
C SER A 478 -30.44 8.29 12.25
N GLU A 479 -29.90 7.74 13.34
CA GLU A 479 -29.04 8.45 14.30
C GLU A 479 -27.56 8.15 14.09
N GLN A 480 -27.23 7.38 13.06
CA GLN A 480 -25.87 7.04 12.68
C GLN A 480 -25.52 7.72 11.35
N PRO A 481 -24.22 8.00 11.09
CA PRO A 481 -23.77 8.41 9.77
C PRO A 481 -24.21 7.41 8.70
N ASP A 482 -24.46 7.89 7.48
CA ASP A 482 -24.77 7.02 6.34
C ASP A 482 -23.69 5.96 6.16
N GLU A 483 -24.09 4.76 5.73
CA GLU A 483 -23.19 3.61 5.51
C GLU A 483 -22.45 3.13 6.78
N THR A 484 -22.91 3.51 7.97
CA THR A 484 -22.36 2.98 9.22
C THR A 484 -22.42 1.46 9.22
N HIS A 485 -21.25 0.82 9.29
CA HIS A 485 -21.15 -0.61 9.50
C HIS A 485 -21.66 -0.98 10.89
N GLU A 486 -22.43 -2.05 11.00
CA GLU A 486 -23.14 -2.40 12.23
C GLU A 486 -22.21 -2.69 13.42
N SER A 487 -20.99 -3.19 13.18
CA SER A 487 -19.99 -3.39 14.24
C SER A 487 -19.69 -2.09 15.00
N VAL A 488 -19.75 -0.92 14.34
CA VAL A 488 -19.54 0.37 14.98
C VAL A 488 -20.53 0.59 16.12
N VAL A 489 -21.77 0.12 15.99
CA VAL A 489 -22.80 0.24 17.04
C VAL A 489 -22.42 -0.57 18.27
N LEU A 490 -21.92 -1.80 18.07
CA LEU A 490 -21.43 -2.65 19.16
C LEU A 490 -20.24 -1.99 19.87
N ARG A 491 -19.30 -1.43 19.10
CA ARG A 491 -18.11 -0.70 19.60
C ARG A 491 -18.50 0.51 20.43
N ILE A 492 -19.44 1.33 19.94
CA ILE A 492 -19.99 2.47 20.68
C ILE A 492 -20.59 1.97 22.00
N HIS A 493 -21.45 0.95 21.96
CA HIS A 493 -22.13 0.48 23.17
C HIS A 493 -21.12 0.03 24.25
N VAL A 494 -20.25 -0.92 23.90
CA VAL A 494 -19.29 -1.50 24.84
C VAL A 494 -18.27 -0.45 25.30
N GLY A 495 -17.73 0.35 24.37
CA GLY A 495 -16.76 1.40 24.71
C GLY A 495 -17.31 2.44 25.67
N ARG A 496 -18.57 2.88 25.48
CA ARG A 496 -19.24 3.81 26.42
C ARG A 496 -19.37 3.20 27.82
N GLN A 497 -19.66 1.90 27.90
CA GLN A 497 -19.71 1.19 29.18
C GLN A 497 -18.35 1.12 29.87
N LEU A 498 -17.30 0.85 29.12
CA LEU A 498 -15.93 0.80 29.65
C LEU A 498 -15.48 2.16 30.19
N LEU A 499 -15.82 3.24 29.49
CA LEU A 499 -15.48 4.62 29.85
C LEU A 499 -16.46 5.25 30.86
N GLY A 500 -17.55 4.57 31.18
CA GLY A 500 -18.54 5.03 32.17
C GLY A 500 -19.47 6.14 31.67
N PHE A 501 -19.63 6.33 30.36
CA PHE A 501 -20.55 7.33 29.80
C PHE A 501 -22.02 6.87 29.93
N GLN A 502 -22.76 7.50 30.86
CA GLN A 502 -24.15 7.14 31.15
C GLN A 502 -25.19 7.94 30.35
N ASP A 503 -24.87 9.19 30.00
CA ASP A 503 -25.84 10.09 29.37
C ASP A 503 -26.04 9.76 27.89
N PRO A 504 -27.29 9.57 27.41
CA PRO A 504 -27.54 9.34 26.00
C PRO A 504 -27.18 10.61 25.19
N PRO A 505 -26.29 10.51 24.18
CA PRO A 505 -25.90 11.69 23.41
C PRO A 505 -26.95 12.01 22.33
N ASP A 506 -27.11 13.29 22.02
CA ASP A 506 -27.91 13.73 20.86
C ASP A 506 -27.10 13.54 19.57
N ARG A 507 -27.15 12.34 19.01
CA ARG A 507 -26.39 11.99 17.80
C ARG A 507 -26.86 12.75 16.56
N LYS A 508 -28.15 13.05 16.46
CA LYS A 508 -28.73 13.74 15.28
C LYS A 508 -28.11 15.11 15.07
N LYS A 509 -27.76 15.81 16.16
CA LYS A 509 -27.07 17.10 16.11
C LYS A 509 -25.73 17.06 15.37
N HIS A 510 -25.05 15.91 15.34
CA HIS A 510 -23.73 15.77 14.75
C HIS A 510 -23.76 15.29 13.29
N LEU A 511 -24.90 14.79 12.81
CA LEU A 511 -25.01 14.27 11.44
C LEU A 511 -24.90 15.41 10.43
N VAL A 512 -24.08 15.21 9.41
CA VAL A 512 -24.00 16.12 8.26
C VAL A 512 -25.17 15.82 7.34
N THR A 513 -26.09 16.77 7.20
CA THR A 513 -27.31 16.62 6.39
C THR A 513 -27.22 17.34 5.04
N ASP A 514 -26.37 18.36 4.95
CA ASP A 514 -26.11 19.11 3.72
C ASP A 514 -24.69 18.80 3.23
N ARG A 515 -24.58 18.12 2.09
CA ARG A 515 -23.32 18.00 1.36
C ARG A 515 -23.16 19.22 0.43
N PRO A 516 -21.94 19.75 0.23
CA PRO A 516 -21.71 20.81 -0.73
C PRO A 516 -22.20 20.36 -2.12
N TYR A 517 -23.25 21.00 -2.64
CA TYR A 517 -23.69 20.75 -4.00
C TYR A 517 -22.70 21.40 -4.97
N ARG A 518 -22.12 20.61 -5.87
CA ARG A 518 -21.38 21.10 -7.03
C ARG A 518 -22.30 21.12 -8.23
N SER A 519 -22.34 22.24 -8.93
CA SER A 519 -23.04 22.29 -10.21
C SER A 519 -22.34 21.38 -11.22
N PRO A 520 -23.08 20.78 -12.17
CA PRO A 520 -22.47 20.05 -13.28
C PRO A 520 -21.39 20.86 -14.00
N GLN A 521 -21.58 22.18 -14.14
CA GLN A 521 -20.60 23.07 -14.78
C GLN A 521 -19.28 23.17 -13.99
N ASP A 522 -19.34 23.31 -12.67
CA ASP A 522 -18.13 23.38 -11.84
C ASP A 522 -17.37 22.05 -11.85
N TYR A 523 -18.11 20.93 -11.84
CA TYR A 523 -17.53 19.59 -11.91
C TYR A 523 -16.83 19.35 -13.26
N ILE A 524 -17.47 19.74 -14.38
CA ILE A 524 -16.86 19.71 -15.72
C ILE A 524 -15.59 20.55 -15.75
N ALA A 525 -15.63 21.79 -15.23
CA ALA A 525 -14.47 22.68 -15.23
C ALA A 525 -13.28 22.11 -14.44
N ALA A 526 -13.55 21.49 -13.29
CA ALA A 526 -12.52 20.82 -12.48
C ALA A 526 -11.91 19.62 -13.23
N TYR A 527 -12.75 18.78 -13.83
CA TYR A 527 -12.30 17.60 -14.58
C TYR A 527 -11.49 18.01 -15.83
N GLU A 528 -11.94 19.02 -16.56
CA GLU A 528 -11.28 19.56 -17.76
C GLU A 528 -9.91 20.18 -17.44
N LYS A 529 -9.77 20.80 -16.26
CA LYS A 529 -8.47 21.29 -15.80
C LYS A 529 -7.48 20.13 -15.66
N LEU A 530 -7.89 19.02 -15.05
CA LEU A 530 -7.03 17.83 -14.92
C LEU A 530 -6.72 17.17 -16.27
N LEU A 531 -7.67 17.17 -17.22
CA LEU A 531 -7.41 16.70 -18.58
C LEU A 531 -6.33 17.56 -19.28
N SER A 532 -6.36 18.88 -19.08
CA SER A 532 -5.32 19.78 -19.57
C SER A 532 -3.96 19.47 -18.93
N GLU A 533 -3.93 19.30 -17.60
CA GLU A 533 -2.72 18.91 -16.86
C GLU A 533 -2.12 17.59 -17.39
N ALA A 534 -2.96 16.60 -17.68
CA ALA A 534 -2.52 15.30 -18.23
C ALA A 534 -1.85 15.44 -19.61
N SER A 535 -2.10 16.51 -20.36
CA SER A 535 -1.46 16.75 -21.67
C SER A 535 -0.17 17.59 -21.57
N GLU A 536 -0.08 18.48 -20.58
CA GLU A 536 0.97 19.50 -20.50
C GLU A 536 2.06 19.20 -19.45
N SER A 537 1.80 18.28 -18.52
CA SER A 537 2.69 18.02 -17.39
C SER A 537 3.82 17.03 -17.70
N ALA A 538 4.80 16.96 -16.80
CA ALA A 538 5.87 15.95 -16.82
C ALA A 538 5.33 14.52 -16.65
N ALA A 539 6.16 13.53 -17.01
CA ALA A 539 5.79 12.11 -17.05
C ALA A 539 5.11 11.60 -15.77
N GLU A 540 5.61 11.92 -14.57
CA GLU A 540 5.00 11.45 -13.32
C GLU A 540 3.58 12.02 -13.11
N ARG A 541 3.36 13.30 -13.38
CA ARG A 541 2.00 13.87 -13.29
C ARG A 541 1.05 13.28 -14.34
N GLN A 542 1.56 12.95 -15.53
CA GLN A 542 0.77 12.21 -16.53
C GLN A 542 0.42 10.81 -16.02
N LYS A 543 1.36 10.14 -15.36
CA LYS A 543 1.15 8.82 -14.75
C LYS A 543 0.10 8.85 -13.64
N GLU A 544 0.13 9.85 -12.75
CA GLU A 544 -0.90 10.04 -11.71
C GLU A 544 -2.32 10.20 -12.31
N LEU A 545 -2.42 10.88 -13.45
CA LEU A 545 -3.70 11.23 -14.07
C LEU A 545 -4.21 10.18 -15.06
N LEU A 546 -3.32 9.46 -15.77
CA LEU A 546 -3.68 8.51 -16.82
C LEU A 546 -3.40 7.05 -16.43
N GLY A 547 -2.46 6.83 -15.52
CA GLY A 547 -2.03 5.51 -15.06
C GLY A 547 -3.02 4.86 -14.09
N SER A 548 -2.51 3.90 -13.32
CA SER A 548 -3.37 3.04 -12.51
C SER A 548 -4.03 3.78 -11.35
N TRP A 549 -5.31 3.49 -11.08
CA TRP A 549 -6.07 4.08 -9.95
C TRP A 549 -6.16 5.62 -9.99
N SER A 550 -6.04 6.21 -11.18
CA SER A 550 -6.05 7.65 -11.35
C SER A 550 -7.38 8.29 -10.95
N LEU A 551 -7.31 9.55 -10.52
CA LEU A 551 -8.49 10.33 -10.17
C LEU A 551 -9.44 10.50 -11.38
N LEU A 552 -8.87 10.63 -12.59
CA LEU A 552 -9.66 10.72 -13.82
C LEU A 552 -10.47 9.43 -14.06
N ALA A 553 -9.90 8.25 -13.78
CA ALA A 553 -10.62 6.98 -13.87
C ALA A 553 -11.81 6.93 -12.90
N ARG A 554 -11.57 7.26 -11.62
CA ARG A 554 -12.60 7.25 -10.57
C ARG A 554 -13.76 8.19 -10.86
N HIS A 555 -13.49 9.35 -11.44
CA HIS A 555 -14.48 10.40 -11.70
C HIS A 555 -15.08 10.37 -13.12
N PHE A 556 -14.75 9.36 -13.93
CA PHE A 556 -15.21 9.24 -15.33
C PHE A 556 -16.74 9.27 -15.45
N ASP A 557 -17.47 8.48 -14.64
CA ASP A 557 -18.94 8.42 -14.73
C ASP A 557 -19.58 9.75 -14.32
N GLY A 558 -19.09 10.37 -13.24
CA GLY A 558 -19.57 11.68 -12.81
C GLY A 558 -19.33 12.77 -13.87
N TYR A 559 -18.22 12.68 -14.60
CA TYR A 559 -17.91 13.61 -15.68
C TYR A 559 -18.83 13.40 -16.89
N VAL A 560 -19.06 12.15 -17.30
CA VAL A 560 -20.01 11.80 -18.36
C VAL A 560 -21.43 12.25 -17.99
N ASP A 561 -21.87 11.99 -16.76
CA ASP A 561 -23.21 12.36 -16.31
C ASP A 561 -23.38 13.89 -16.26
N ALA A 562 -22.37 14.63 -15.80
CA ALA A 562 -22.38 16.09 -15.82
C ALA A 562 -22.46 16.65 -17.26
N LEU A 563 -21.68 16.08 -18.20
CA LEU A 563 -21.75 16.46 -19.62
C LEU A 563 -23.14 16.19 -20.22
N VAL A 564 -23.72 15.01 -19.95
CA VAL A 564 -25.07 14.65 -20.42
C VAL A 564 -26.12 15.62 -19.86
N GLU A 565 -26.00 16.01 -18.59
CA GLU A 565 -26.92 16.96 -17.96
C GLU A 565 -26.82 18.36 -18.56
N VAL A 566 -25.60 18.84 -18.85
CA VAL A 566 -25.36 20.19 -19.40
C VAL A 566 -25.68 20.27 -20.89
N ASP A 567 -25.22 19.30 -21.68
CA ASP A 567 -25.32 19.31 -23.14
C ASP A 567 -26.63 18.68 -23.65
N GLY A 568 -27.30 17.87 -22.83
CA GLY A 568 -28.49 17.11 -23.23
C GLY A 568 -28.19 15.94 -24.18
N ASP A 569 -26.93 15.51 -24.25
CA ASP A 569 -26.43 14.50 -25.17
C ASP A 569 -26.84 13.07 -24.79
N ASN A 570 -26.75 12.14 -25.75
CA ASN A 570 -26.90 10.72 -25.45
C ASN A 570 -25.70 10.21 -24.62
N LYS A 571 -25.98 9.46 -23.54
CA LYS A 571 -24.93 8.93 -22.66
C LYS A 571 -23.91 8.05 -23.40
N SER A 572 -24.34 7.17 -24.30
CA SER A 572 -23.41 6.32 -25.07
C SER A 572 -22.49 7.14 -25.98
N ASP A 573 -23.02 8.18 -26.65
CA ASP A 573 -22.19 9.07 -27.48
C ASP A 573 -21.20 9.86 -26.64
N THR A 574 -21.61 10.29 -25.46
CA THR A 574 -20.75 11.02 -24.52
C THR A 574 -19.62 10.11 -24.02
N VAL A 575 -19.93 8.87 -23.62
CA VAL A 575 -18.91 7.87 -23.24
C VAL A 575 -17.91 7.66 -24.36
N ILE A 576 -18.38 7.44 -25.60
CA ILE A 576 -17.50 7.22 -26.76
C ILE A 576 -16.60 8.44 -27.00
N ARG A 577 -17.15 9.65 -26.94
CA ARG A 577 -16.39 10.91 -27.13
C ARG A 577 -15.34 11.09 -26.05
N VAL A 578 -15.70 10.93 -24.77
CA VAL A 578 -14.79 11.12 -23.64
C VAL A 578 -13.69 10.05 -23.65
N TYR A 579 -14.04 8.78 -23.88
CA TYR A 579 -13.06 7.70 -23.99
C TYR A 579 -12.08 7.94 -25.16
N GLY A 580 -12.58 8.44 -26.30
CA GLY A 580 -11.73 8.85 -27.43
C GLY A 580 -10.67 9.89 -27.06
N ARG A 581 -11.02 10.88 -26.22
CA ARG A 581 -10.05 11.87 -25.71
C ARG A 581 -8.95 11.20 -24.86
N PHE A 582 -9.29 10.20 -24.06
CA PHE A 582 -8.30 9.46 -23.29
C PHE A 582 -7.37 8.61 -24.17
N LEU A 583 -7.87 8.05 -25.27
CA LEU A 583 -7.02 7.36 -26.26
C LEU A 583 -6.01 8.33 -26.89
N GLU A 584 -6.44 9.55 -27.23
CA GLU A 584 -5.56 10.60 -27.77
C GLU A 584 -4.50 11.03 -26.74
N LEU A 585 -4.89 11.23 -25.48
CA LEU A 585 -3.97 11.55 -24.39
C LEU A 585 -2.95 10.42 -24.17
N ALA A 586 -3.39 9.16 -24.08
CA ALA A 586 -2.49 8.02 -23.91
C ALA A 586 -1.53 7.85 -25.09
N ALA A 587 -1.98 8.12 -26.32
CA ALA A 587 -1.13 8.07 -27.52
C ALA A 587 -0.05 9.16 -27.54
N THR A 588 -0.34 10.33 -26.97
CA THR A 588 0.56 11.50 -26.92
C THR A 588 1.36 11.62 -25.63
N ALA A 589 1.04 10.81 -24.62
CA ALA A 589 1.77 10.74 -23.35
C ALA A 589 3.25 10.41 -23.53
N ASP A 590 4.04 10.77 -22.51
CA ASP A 590 5.47 10.47 -22.43
C ASP A 590 5.72 8.98 -22.67
N ARG A 591 6.84 8.69 -23.36
CA ARG A 591 7.17 7.32 -23.75
C ARG A 591 7.33 6.39 -22.55
N SER A 592 7.76 6.91 -21.40
CA SER A 592 7.92 6.14 -20.17
C SER A 592 6.59 5.70 -19.55
N ILE A 593 5.49 6.41 -19.83
CA ILE A 593 4.16 6.17 -19.21
C ILE A 593 3.19 5.48 -20.16
N ARG A 594 3.44 5.51 -21.47
CA ARG A 594 2.49 5.03 -22.48
C ARG A 594 1.96 3.62 -22.18
N ASP A 595 2.83 2.67 -21.87
CA ASP A 595 2.40 1.30 -21.57
C ASP A 595 1.48 1.22 -20.34
N GLU A 596 1.73 2.05 -19.33
CA GLU A 596 0.88 2.15 -18.13
C GLU A 596 -0.46 2.83 -18.43
N ALA A 597 -0.48 3.85 -19.29
CA ALA A 597 -1.72 4.52 -19.71
C ALA A 597 -2.67 3.57 -20.46
N TYR A 598 -2.14 2.57 -21.17
CA TYR A 598 -2.93 1.48 -21.78
C TYR A 598 -3.17 0.29 -20.83
N GLY A 599 -2.70 0.35 -19.59
CA GLY A 599 -2.83 -0.71 -18.60
C GLY A 599 -4.29 -1.02 -18.22
N SER A 600 -4.54 -2.24 -17.75
CA SER A 600 -5.90 -2.69 -17.40
C SER A 600 -6.48 -2.01 -16.15
N HIS A 601 -5.65 -1.37 -15.35
CA HIS A 601 -6.04 -0.55 -14.19
C HIS A 601 -5.98 0.96 -14.46
N SER A 602 -5.64 1.36 -15.70
CA SER A 602 -5.59 2.76 -16.10
C SER A 602 -6.98 3.35 -16.31
N VAL A 603 -7.06 4.65 -16.61
CA VAL A 603 -8.32 5.30 -17.00
C VAL A 603 -9.01 4.62 -18.18
N LEU A 604 -8.22 4.13 -19.15
CA LEU A 604 -8.73 3.36 -20.28
C LEU A 604 -9.18 1.97 -19.83
N GLY A 605 -8.35 1.27 -19.05
CA GLY A 605 -8.66 -0.07 -18.57
C GLY A 605 -9.90 -0.16 -17.69
N GLU A 606 -10.04 0.73 -16.70
CA GLU A 606 -11.19 0.73 -15.78
C GLU A 606 -12.51 1.07 -16.46
N ASN A 607 -12.48 1.86 -17.54
CA ASN A 607 -13.68 2.30 -18.25
C ASN A 607 -13.91 1.56 -19.58
N PHE A 608 -13.10 0.55 -19.91
CA PHE A 608 -13.17 -0.19 -21.17
C PHE A 608 -14.53 -0.86 -21.39
N ASP A 609 -15.06 -1.55 -20.38
CA ASP A 609 -16.34 -2.27 -20.52
C ASP A 609 -17.50 -1.31 -20.82
N LYS A 610 -17.50 -0.12 -20.21
CA LYS A 610 -18.48 0.94 -20.47
C LYS A 610 -18.38 1.47 -21.90
N TYR A 611 -17.14 1.66 -22.37
CA TYR A 611 -16.88 2.09 -23.74
C TYR A 611 -17.35 1.04 -24.76
N VAL A 612 -17.06 -0.24 -24.52
CA VAL A 612 -17.54 -1.36 -25.33
C VAL A 612 -19.07 -1.42 -25.35
N ASP A 613 -19.73 -1.30 -24.20
CA ASP A 613 -21.19 -1.31 -24.10
C ASP A 613 -21.81 -0.12 -24.86
N ALA A 614 -21.18 1.06 -24.78
CA ALA A 614 -21.58 2.23 -25.54
C ALA A 614 -21.44 2.01 -27.06
N LEU A 615 -20.31 1.47 -27.53
CA LEU A 615 -20.08 1.14 -28.95
C LEU A 615 -21.09 0.11 -29.45
N VAL A 616 -21.33 -0.97 -28.69
CA VAL A 616 -22.32 -2.02 -29.03
C VAL A 616 -23.72 -1.43 -29.11
N SER A 617 -24.11 -0.56 -28.17
CA SER A 617 -25.43 0.11 -28.20
C SER A 617 -25.63 1.02 -29.40
N ARG A 618 -24.53 1.45 -30.04
CA ARG A 618 -24.51 2.25 -31.27
C ARG A 618 -24.19 1.43 -32.52
N GLU A 619 -24.18 0.10 -32.41
CA GLU A 619 -23.85 -0.83 -33.50
C GLU A 619 -22.46 -0.59 -34.13
N ARG A 620 -21.53 0.04 -33.39
CA ARG A 620 -20.15 0.32 -33.80
C ARG A 620 -19.23 -0.88 -33.55
N PHE A 621 -19.58 -2.03 -34.09
CA PHE A 621 -18.88 -3.30 -33.82
C PHE A 621 -17.44 -3.34 -34.35
N ALA A 622 -17.14 -2.62 -35.44
CA ALA A 622 -15.79 -2.52 -36.00
C ALA A 622 -14.82 -1.88 -35.00
N ASP A 623 -15.28 -0.83 -34.32
CA ASP A 623 -14.48 -0.07 -33.37
C ASP A 623 -14.19 -0.88 -32.09
N VAL A 624 -15.08 -1.81 -31.72
CA VAL A 624 -14.79 -2.78 -30.65
C VAL A 624 -13.62 -3.69 -31.05
N VAL A 625 -13.58 -4.15 -32.29
CA VAL A 625 -12.48 -4.98 -32.81
C VAL A 625 -11.16 -4.20 -32.83
N GLU A 626 -11.17 -2.96 -33.32
CA GLU A 626 -9.98 -2.08 -33.30
C GLU A 626 -9.49 -1.83 -31.87
N SER A 627 -10.41 -1.65 -30.92
CA SER A 627 -10.06 -1.48 -29.51
C SER A 627 -9.41 -2.75 -28.94
N ILE A 628 -9.93 -3.93 -29.28
CA ILE A 628 -9.31 -5.20 -28.84
C ILE A 628 -7.87 -5.31 -29.37
N GLU A 629 -7.64 -4.98 -30.65
CA GLU A 629 -6.30 -4.99 -31.25
C GLU A 629 -5.35 -4.00 -30.56
N THR A 630 -5.88 -2.85 -30.14
CA THR A 630 -5.13 -1.81 -29.43
C THR A 630 -4.70 -2.27 -28.02
N PHE A 631 -5.60 -2.88 -27.24
CA PHE A 631 -5.33 -3.24 -25.84
C PHE A 631 -4.69 -4.63 -25.66
N ALA A 632 -4.86 -5.56 -26.60
CA ALA A 632 -4.34 -6.93 -26.47
C ALA A 632 -2.83 -7.02 -26.17
N PRO A 633 -1.94 -6.20 -26.75
CA PRO A 633 -0.50 -6.22 -26.43
C PRO A 633 -0.19 -5.83 -24.98
N HIS A 634 -1.04 -5.02 -24.35
CA HIS A 634 -0.83 -4.51 -23.00
C HIS A 634 -1.43 -5.42 -21.92
N TRP A 635 -2.36 -6.31 -22.29
CA TRP A 635 -3.23 -7.04 -21.37
C TRP A 635 -2.97 -8.55 -21.39
N ASP A 636 -1.69 -8.93 -21.22
CA ASP A 636 -1.26 -10.34 -21.23
C ASP A 636 -1.45 -11.03 -19.87
N HIS A 637 -2.67 -10.97 -19.33
CA HIS A 637 -3.04 -11.54 -18.04
C HIS A 637 -4.54 -11.90 -17.98
N ASN A 638 -4.94 -12.73 -17.02
CA ASN A 638 -6.30 -13.28 -16.92
C ASN A 638 -7.42 -12.22 -16.94
N LEU A 639 -7.28 -11.15 -16.16
CA LEU A 639 -8.27 -10.03 -16.16
C LEU A 639 -8.40 -9.39 -17.56
N GLY A 640 -7.27 -9.18 -18.23
CA GLY A 640 -7.21 -8.60 -19.56
C GLY A 640 -7.86 -9.49 -20.62
N TYR A 641 -7.53 -10.79 -20.61
CA TYR A 641 -8.16 -11.77 -21.49
C TYR A 641 -9.68 -11.85 -21.27
N GLY A 642 -10.14 -11.77 -20.02
CA GLY A 642 -11.59 -11.76 -19.72
C GLY A 642 -12.31 -10.58 -20.37
N ARG A 643 -11.79 -9.36 -20.17
CA ARG A 643 -12.35 -8.14 -20.78
C ARG A 643 -12.33 -8.16 -22.30
N LEU A 644 -11.20 -8.53 -22.92
CA LEU A 644 -11.08 -8.59 -24.39
C LEU A 644 -11.98 -9.67 -24.99
N GLY A 645 -12.05 -10.84 -24.34
CA GLY A 645 -12.94 -11.94 -24.74
C GLY A 645 -14.42 -11.55 -24.64
N SER A 646 -14.81 -10.93 -23.54
CA SER A 646 -16.16 -10.40 -23.31
C SER A 646 -16.53 -9.34 -24.35
N ALA A 647 -15.64 -8.39 -24.63
CA ALA A 647 -15.87 -7.36 -25.63
C ALA A 647 -16.09 -7.94 -27.03
N ALA A 648 -15.24 -8.88 -27.45
CA ALA A 648 -15.39 -9.58 -28.73
C ALA A 648 -16.71 -10.36 -28.81
N PHE A 649 -17.10 -11.01 -27.70
CA PHE A 649 -18.34 -11.76 -27.61
C PHE A 649 -19.57 -10.85 -27.77
N LYS A 650 -19.61 -9.72 -27.04
CA LYS A 650 -20.65 -8.69 -27.12
C LYS A 650 -20.76 -8.10 -28.54
N ALA A 651 -19.64 -7.91 -29.23
CA ALA A 651 -19.61 -7.40 -30.60
C ALA A 651 -19.97 -8.42 -31.69
N GLY A 652 -20.42 -9.63 -31.33
CA GLY A 652 -20.78 -10.63 -32.34
C GLY A 652 -19.61 -11.48 -32.85
N ASN A 653 -18.36 -11.25 -32.40
CA ASN A 653 -17.16 -11.83 -33.00
C ASN A 653 -16.60 -13.01 -32.20
N ARG A 654 -17.26 -14.17 -32.36
CA ARG A 654 -16.93 -15.41 -31.63
C ARG A 654 -15.50 -15.91 -31.89
N LYS A 655 -15.00 -15.68 -33.11
CA LYS A 655 -13.64 -16.09 -33.51
C LYS A 655 -12.56 -15.35 -32.75
N ILE A 656 -12.77 -14.06 -32.46
CA ILE A 656 -11.85 -13.25 -31.65
C ILE A 656 -12.04 -13.56 -30.17
N ALA A 657 -13.28 -13.76 -29.72
CA ALA A 657 -13.59 -14.02 -28.31
C ALA A 657 -12.95 -15.31 -27.78
N GLU A 658 -13.10 -16.41 -28.52
CA GLU A 658 -12.75 -17.74 -28.02
C GLU A 658 -11.29 -17.89 -27.54
N PRO A 659 -10.25 -17.47 -28.28
CA PRO A 659 -8.87 -17.60 -27.83
C PRO A 659 -8.59 -16.91 -26.49
N PHE A 660 -9.19 -15.74 -26.25
CA PHE A 660 -9.04 -15.04 -24.97
C PHE A 660 -9.75 -15.77 -23.82
N LEU A 661 -10.98 -16.22 -24.04
CA LEU A 661 -11.74 -16.95 -23.02
C LEU A 661 -11.09 -18.31 -22.67
N LEU A 662 -10.45 -18.95 -23.65
CA LEU A 662 -9.62 -20.14 -23.42
C LEU A 662 -8.43 -19.85 -22.51
N LYS A 663 -7.71 -18.74 -22.74
CA LYS A 663 -6.62 -18.33 -21.85
C LYS A 663 -7.10 -18.08 -20.42
N VAL A 664 -8.29 -17.52 -20.21
CA VAL A 664 -8.88 -17.37 -18.87
C VAL A 664 -9.11 -18.74 -18.21
N ARG A 665 -9.68 -19.70 -18.97
CA ARG A 665 -9.92 -21.06 -18.49
C ARG A 665 -8.63 -21.78 -18.08
N GLU A 666 -7.58 -21.64 -18.89
CA GLU A 666 -6.31 -22.35 -18.72
C GLU A 666 -5.40 -21.67 -17.69
N GLY A 667 -5.47 -20.34 -17.57
CA GLY A 667 -4.60 -19.53 -16.73
C GLY A 667 -5.10 -19.27 -15.31
N ARG A 668 -6.34 -19.66 -14.96
CA ARG A 668 -6.94 -19.39 -13.65
C ARG A 668 -7.48 -20.66 -12.99
N GLU A 669 -6.97 -21.04 -11.82
CA GLU A 669 -7.50 -22.19 -11.06
C GLU A 669 -8.98 -22.02 -10.70
N SER A 670 -9.38 -20.77 -10.42
CA SER A 670 -10.75 -20.37 -10.11
C SER A 670 -11.59 -19.98 -11.34
N TYR A 671 -11.26 -20.47 -12.54
CA TYR A 671 -12.01 -20.15 -13.77
C TYR A 671 -13.52 -20.40 -13.66
N HIS A 672 -13.93 -21.37 -12.84
CA HIS A 672 -15.33 -21.75 -12.61
C HIS A 672 -16.20 -20.65 -11.99
N ARG A 673 -15.57 -19.56 -11.51
CA ARG A 673 -16.23 -18.38 -10.96
C ARG A 673 -16.49 -17.29 -12.00
N SER A 674 -15.90 -17.43 -13.18
CA SER A 674 -15.83 -16.37 -14.19
C SER A 674 -17.01 -16.46 -15.16
N GLU A 675 -17.75 -15.37 -15.35
CA GLU A 675 -18.86 -15.29 -16.33
C GLU A 675 -18.40 -15.63 -17.77
N GLU A 676 -17.12 -15.41 -18.07
CA GLU A 676 -16.45 -15.78 -19.32
C GLU A 676 -16.63 -17.26 -19.69
N MET A 677 -16.80 -18.16 -18.73
CA MET A 677 -17.04 -19.58 -18.99
C MET A 677 -18.43 -19.81 -19.59
N SER A 678 -19.42 -18.99 -19.22
CA SER A 678 -20.75 -19.00 -19.86
C SER A 678 -20.63 -18.59 -21.32
N MET A 679 -19.86 -17.53 -21.62
CA MET A 679 -19.63 -17.05 -22.98
C MET A 679 -18.90 -18.09 -23.82
N LEU A 680 -17.87 -18.74 -23.27
CA LEU A 680 -17.12 -19.80 -23.94
C LEU A 680 -18.00 -21.02 -24.26
N ALA A 681 -18.86 -21.42 -23.32
CA ALA A 681 -19.82 -22.50 -23.53
C ALA A 681 -20.83 -22.14 -24.63
N GLU A 682 -21.31 -20.90 -24.69
CA GLU A 682 -22.21 -20.43 -25.75
C GLU A 682 -21.52 -20.48 -27.13
N ILE A 683 -20.26 -20.04 -27.23
CA ILE A 683 -19.47 -20.17 -28.48
C ILE A 683 -19.36 -21.64 -28.92
N TRP A 684 -19.03 -22.54 -27.99
CA TRP A 684 -18.91 -23.96 -28.29
C TRP A 684 -20.25 -24.59 -28.70
N HIS A 685 -21.33 -24.19 -28.04
CA HIS A 685 -22.66 -24.63 -28.41
C HIS A 685 -23.05 -24.14 -29.82
N GLU A 686 -22.85 -22.85 -30.12
CA GLU A 686 -23.14 -22.24 -31.43
C GLU A 686 -22.41 -22.93 -32.58
N ARG A 687 -21.17 -23.40 -32.37
CA ARG A 687 -20.37 -24.11 -33.40
C ARG A 687 -20.59 -25.62 -33.46
N GLY A 688 -21.47 -26.18 -32.62
CA GLY A 688 -21.80 -27.61 -32.60
C GLY A 688 -20.97 -28.49 -31.65
N ASP A 689 -20.08 -27.91 -30.84
CA ASP A 689 -19.34 -28.59 -29.76
C ASP A 689 -20.20 -28.72 -28.48
N VAL A 690 -21.43 -29.20 -28.61
CA VAL A 690 -22.47 -29.20 -27.57
C VAL A 690 -22.02 -29.91 -26.29
N GLU A 691 -21.37 -31.07 -26.40
CA GLU A 691 -20.89 -31.81 -25.22
C GLU A 691 -19.81 -31.05 -24.45
N LYS A 692 -18.89 -30.37 -25.14
CA LYS A 692 -17.85 -29.56 -24.45
C LYS A 692 -18.47 -28.40 -23.68
N ALA A 693 -19.47 -27.72 -24.27
CA ALA A 693 -20.20 -26.66 -23.61
C ALA A 693 -20.93 -27.17 -22.36
N ARG A 694 -21.57 -28.34 -22.47
CA ARG A 694 -22.27 -29.01 -21.37
C ARG A 694 -21.30 -29.36 -20.24
N GLU A 695 -20.18 -30.00 -20.56
CA GLU A 695 -19.17 -30.41 -19.58
C GLU A 695 -18.57 -29.20 -18.85
N LEU A 696 -18.26 -28.11 -19.55
CA LEU A 696 -17.69 -26.91 -18.95
C LEU A 696 -18.60 -26.30 -17.90
N LEU A 697 -19.86 -26.03 -18.26
CA LEU A 697 -20.81 -25.40 -17.34
C LEU A 697 -21.18 -26.33 -16.18
N ALA A 698 -21.33 -27.63 -16.44
CA ALA A 698 -21.55 -28.60 -15.37
C ALA A 698 -20.38 -28.64 -14.38
N ASP A 699 -19.14 -28.54 -14.87
CA ASP A 699 -17.96 -28.47 -14.01
C ASP A 699 -17.93 -27.20 -13.16
N CYS A 700 -18.26 -26.05 -13.76
CA CYS A 700 -18.32 -24.78 -13.04
C CYS A 700 -19.33 -24.84 -11.90
N LEU A 701 -20.54 -25.33 -12.17
CA LEU A 701 -21.60 -25.49 -11.18
C LEU A 701 -21.21 -26.43 -10.04
N ARG A 702 -20.57 -27.57 -10.33
CA ARG A 702 -20.09 -28.50 -9.28
C ARG A 702 -19.05 -27.85 -8.36
N LYS A 703 -18.09 -27.12 -8.94
CA LYS A 703 -17.04 -26.43 -8.17
C LYS A 703 -17.63 -25.33 -7.29
N LEU A 704 -18.60 -24.57 -7.79
CA LEU A 704 -19.30 -23.55 -7.00
C LEU A 704 -20.10 -24.14 -5.84
N VAL A 705 -20.80 -25.26 -6.05
CA VAL A 705 -21.49 -25.97 -4.95
C VAL A 705 -20.51 -26.40 -3.86
N LEU A 706 -19.31 -26.85 -4.25
CA LEU A 706 -18.27 -27.20 -3.28
C LEU A 706 -17.75 -25.95 -2.54
N ALA A 707 -17.46 -24.87 -3.27
CA ALA A 707 -16.96 -23.62 -2.69
C ALA A 707 -17.96 -23.02 -1.67
N ILE A 708 -19.26 -23.10 -1.94
CA ILE A 708 -20.31 -22.65 -1.00
C ILE A 708 -20.32 -23.49 0.28
N LYS A 709 -20.21 -24.82 0.14
CA LYS A 709 -20.20 -25.74 1.29
C LYS A 709 -18.95 -25.58 2.17
N GLU A 710 -17.80 -25.33 1.55
CA GLU A 710 -16.52 -25.21 2.25
C GLU A 710 -16.28 -23.81 2.82
N SER A 711 -17.00 -22.79 2.33
CA SER A 711 -16.82 -21.43 2.80
C SER A 711 -17.30 -21.24 4.24
N LYS A 712 -16.45 -20.58 5.04
CA LYS A 712 -16.73 -20.20 6.42
C LYS A 712 -17.46 -18.85 6.54
N TYR A 713 -17.42 -18.02 5.50
CA TYR A 713 -17.93 -16.65 5.53
C TYR A 713 -19.24 -16.54 4.76
N ASN A 714 -20.22 -15.83 5.35
CA ASN A 714 -21.54 -15.63 4.73
C ASN A 714 -21.45 -14.76 3.46
N SER A 715 -20.52 -13.81 3.41
CA SER A 715 -20.24 -12.98 2.22
C SER A 715 -19.85 -13.83 1.02
N ASP A 716 -18.90 -14.75 1.22
CA ASP A 716 -18.35 -15.60 0.17
C ASP A 716 -19.41 -16.56 -0.36
N ARG A 717 -20.22 -17.15 0.52
CA ARG A 717 -21.34 -18.03 0.13
C ARG A 717 -22.34 -17.29 -0.76
N LYS A 718 -22.66 -16.03 -0.44
CA LYS A 718 -23.56 -15.21 -1.27
C LYS A 718 -22.96 -14.91 -2.64
N MET A 719 -21.69 -14.52 -2.68
CA MET A 719 -20.97 -14.26 -3.93
C MET A 719 -20.94 -15.51 -4.83
N PHE A 720 -20.53 -16.67 -4.30
CA PHE A 720 -20.53 -17.92 -5.06
C PHE A 720 -21.94 -18.35 -5.50
N ALA A 721 -22.97 -18.04 -4.71
CA ALA A 721 -24.37 -18.31 -5.09
C ALA A 721 -24.84 -17.42 -6.25
N GLU A 722 -24.32 -16.21 -6.41
CA GLU A 722 -24.56 -15.36 -7.59
C GLU A 722 -23.89 -15.93 -8.84
N GLU A 723 -22.60 -16.28 -8.74
CA GLU A 723 -21.84 -16.94 -9.80
C GLU A 723 -22.53 -18.25 -10.24
N PHE A 724 -23.05 -19.03 -9.28
CA PHE A 724 -23.80 -20.27 -9.55
C PHE A 724 -25.07 -20.01 -10.34
N ARG A 725 -25.87 -19.02 -9.92
CA ARG A 725 -27.12 -18.66 -10.59
C ARG A 725 -26.86 -18.21 -12.02
N HIS A 726 -25.80 -17.42 -12.26
CA HIS A 726 -25.40 -16.99 -13.59
C HIS A 726 -25.10 -18.18 -14.51
N HIS A 727 -24.22 -19.11 -14.09
CA HIS A 727 -23.89 -20.28 -14.90
C HIS A 727 -25.08 -21.21 -15.12
N ARG A 728 -25.92 -21.40 -14.10
CA ARG A 728 -27.11 -22.25 -14.18
C ARG A 728 -28.12 -21.69 -15.18
N LEU A 729 -28.33 -20.39 -15.16
CA LEU A 729 -29.20 -19.70 -16.13
C LEU A 729 -28.71 -19.95 -17.57
N THR A 730 -27.40 -19.84 -17.81
CA THR A 730 -26.82 -20.13 -19.12
C THR A 730 -26.98 -21.59 -19.50
N TYR A 731 -26.72 -22.53 -18.57
CA TYR A 731 -26.89 -23.96 -18.82
C TYR A 731 -28.32 -24.30 -19.27
N LEU A 732 -29.32 -23.81 -18.56
CA LEU A 732 -30.73 -24.06 -18.90
C LEU A 732 -31.15 -23.41 -20.22
N ARG A 733 -30.58 -22.25 -20.55
CA ARG A 733 -30.81 -21.59 -21.84
C ARG A 733 -30.27 -22.41 -23.01
N LEU A 734 -29.10 -23.03 -22.85
CA LEU A 734 -28.44 -23.82 -23.91
C LEU A 734 -28.99 -25.24 -24.03
N PHE A 735 -29.43 -25.87 -22.92
CA PHE A 735 -29.79 -27.30 -22.90
C PHE A 735 -31.26 -27.53 -22.51
N PRO A 736 -32.15 -27.92 -23.46
CA PRO A 736 -33.59 -28.09 -23.21
C PRO A 736 -33.97 -29.13 -22.14
N GLN A 737 -33.10 -30.10 -21.83
CA GLN A 737 -33.31 -31.09 -20.75
C GLN A 737 -32.48 -30.76 -19.49
N GLY A 738 -31.93 -29.55 -19.41
CA GLY A 738 -30.91 -29.20 -18.43
C GLY A 738 -31.31 -29.38 -16.97
N GLU A 739 -32.58 -29.15 -16.61
CA GLU A 739 -33.08 -29.41 -15.25
C GLU A 739 -32.91 -30.88 -14.83
N LYS A 740 -33.22 -31.81 -15.73
CA LYS A 740 -33.06 -33.24 -15.47
C LYS A 740 -31.58 -33.63 -15.44
N GLU A 741 -30.79 -33.11 -16.36
CA GLU A 741 -29.35 -33.39 -16.46
C GLU A 741 -28.59 -32.90 -15.21
N LEU A 742 -28.87 -31.69 -14.72
CA LEU A 742 -28.25 -31.15 -13.51
C LEU A 742 -28.63 -31.96 -12.26
N ALA A 743 -29.89 -32.39 -12.15
CA ALA A 743 -30.35 -33.24 -11.06
C ALA A 743 -29.64 -34.61 -11.06
N GLU A 744 -29.45 -35.23 -12.24
CA GLU A 744 -28.69 -36.49 -12.38
C GLU A 744 -27.21 -36.33 -11.98
N LEU A 745 -26.64 -35.15 -12.15
CA LEU A 745 -25.28 -34.80 -11.72
C LEU A 745 -25.19 -34.39 -10.23
N GLY A 746 -26.30 -34.40 -9.49
CA GLY A 746 -26.35 -33.98 -8.09
C GLY A 746 -26.16 -32.48 -7.86
N ILE A 747 -26.37 -31.66 -8.89
CA ILE A 747 -26.30 -30.20 -8.80
C ILE A 747 -27.68 -29.69 -8.35
N PRO A 748 -27.77 -28.94 -7.24
CA PRO A 748 -29.06 -28.52 -6.69
C PRO A 748 -29.72 -27.43 -7.54
N THR A 749 -31.03 -27.23 -7.35
CA THR A 749 -31.76 -26.11 -7.97
C THR A 749 -31.35 -24.78 -7.36
N GLU A 750 -31.21 -24.74 -6.03
CA GLU A 750 -30.75 -23.58 -5.27
C GLU A 750 -29.42 -23.89 -4.58
N PRO A 751 -28.46 -22.95 -4.57
CA PRO A 751 -27.11 -23.20 -4.05
C PRO A 751 -26.96 -23.02 -2.53
N LEU A 752 -27.92 -22.39 -1.84
CA LEU A 752 -27.92 -22.09 -0.39
C LEU A 752 -29.00 -22.84 0.37
#